data_AF-A0A345E8C6-F1
#
_entry.id   AF-A0A345E8C6-F1
#
_cell.length_a   1.000
_cell.length_b   1.000
_cell.length_c   1.000
_cell.angle_alpha   90.00
_cell.angle_beta   90.00
_cell.angle_gamma   90.00
#
_symmetry.space_group_name_H-M   'P 1'
#
loop_
_entity.id
_entity.type
_entity.pdbx_description
1 polymer ?
#
loop_
_entity_poly.entity_id
_entity_poly.type
_entity_poly.pdbx_seq_one_letter_code
_entity_poly.pdbx_strand_id
1 'polypeptide(L)'
;MTINSIASHAHACRGRDYLTRWFPANIKLDGESYPFGETELAVIEETLRSLERGRSLLIHDPIPSNRIPIGLSIAYVRTQDPRFPEKGIVGGGKSLLAFPALHQGYVSKIDDLREDGIGRCPRLIDREPIDRLSQIQLEADMHTAKNNFEFDWERSGNTVGMVFVDLRKPEWGNVARRFDAIMALYEASECPFIFYTDELTPATEALKEQMNTLHVSNELLTTAEPTSLPENPSLTTQFERLINTEETTVEQIVVGDPEMYDIVTDLSAMRDDIQANQDVQGVIKMEVGWLFNLLTRLPVKPEYWDAVVAENYYQQGVRELLENLRGKAQRLDGRTGSVLINYCEAANALHGRLNTNHPVQEQLLRLITTETNGDLDRSRIVVVRNDFERKAILRALTLEDRQLADKVSIRTVDDIEPAPDGEIIVARPLDADSYLYDFPTAGRIAFLQFEPWAPLVENRLEEGMGQIGIPIERQEIGQMGGRKKQETESRESAAEYEPRADEEADPTETLREDFEGGGTTVTSGSGGGGGTSSANPDFEVELSNGETKHLSKQARVSVLKDNGDIARKQAADLVVGDTLLLLDAVADDIYDLFVESAHQKDRLRKAESIVDRWRTILNEGLSGEWSGEELLAAIQEHGSDISDQSTISNWHTGEAIGPQDPADVRRVLAVLEPEMEPTYEATAEAMKRIRTEHRNIGRRARRAIESQMSGSISSDLQTDLPDDVDQFSQDIRKATVESITILNDE
;
A
#
# COMPACT_ATOMS: atom_id res chain seq x y z
N MET A 1 -5.97 -28.61 -9.59
CA MET A 1 -5.99 -29.20 -10.94
C MET A 1 -4.92 -28.50 -11.75
N THR A 2 -4.15 -29.21 -12.58
CA THR A 2 -3.02 -28.61 -13.31
C THR A 2 -3.35 -28.45 -14.79
N ILE A 3 -3.22 -27.22 -15.28
CA ILE A 3 -3.09 -26.95 -16.69
C ILE A 3 -1.78 -27.61 -17.13
N ASN A 4 -1.86 -28.73 -17.84
CA ASN A 4 -0.66 -29.49 -18.25
C ASN A 4 0.08 -28.84 -19.44
N SER A 5 -0.54 -27.85 -20.09
CA SER A 5 0.05 -27.06 -21.17
C SER A 5 -0.79 -25.80 -21.37
N ILE A 6 -0.17 -24.64 -21.18
CA ILE A 6 -0.76 -23.33 -21.46
C ILE A 6 -1.17 -23.27 -22.93
N ALA A 7 -0.26 -23.55 -23.87
CA ALA A 7 -0.52 -23.42 -25.30
C ALA A 7 -1.74 -24.25 -25.75
N SER A 8 -1.89 -25.48 -25.23
CA SER A 8 -3.05 -26.34 -25.51
C SER A 8 -4.37 -25.77 -24.98
N HIS A 9 -4.38 -25.22 -23.76
CA HIS A 9 -5.58 -24.61 -23.19
C HIS A 9 -5.92 -23.29 -23.87
N ALA A 10 -4.91 -22.46 -24.19
CA ALA A 10 -5.08 -21.23 -24.95
C ALA A 10 -5.66 -21.52 -26.35
N HIS A 11 -5.16 -22.56 -27.04
CA HIS A 11 -5.71 -22.99 -28.32
C HIS A 11 -7.15 -23.48 -28.20
N ALA A 12 -7.47 -24.27 -27.17
CA ALA A 12 -8.84 -24.70 -26.89
C ALA A 12 -9.78 -23.51 -26.63
N CYS A 13 -9.33 -22.51 -25.87
CA CYS A 13 -10.07 -21.27 -25.61
C CYS A 13 -10.40 -20.53 -26.91
N ARG A 14 -9.40 -20.32 -27.77
CA ARG A 14 -9.57 -19.67 -29.09
C ARG A 14 -10.48 -20.47 -30.02
N GLY A 15 -10.48 -21.80 -29.89
CA GLY A 15 -11.31 -22.73 -30.65
C GLY A 15 -12.78 -22.78 -30.23
N ARG A 16 -13.18 -22.16 -29.13
CA ARG A 16 -14.60 -22.06 -28.75
C ARG A 16 -15.32 -21.08 -29.66
N ASP A 17 -16.31 -21.57 -30.41
CA ASP A 17 -17.08 -20.81 -31.42
C ASP A 17 -17.57 -19.44 -30.92
N TYR A 18 -17.95 -19.34 -29.65
CA TYR A 18 -18.47 -18.11 -29.05
C TYR A 18 -17.39 -17.10 -28.62
N LEU A 19 -16.12 -17.54 -28.51
CA LEU A 19 -14.97 -16.74 -28.13
C LEU A 19 -14.03 -16.42 -29.29
N THR A 20 -14.07 -17.18 -30.39
CA THR A 20 -13.15 -17.06 -31.52
C THR A 20 -13.09 -15.65 -32.12
N ARG A 21 -14.17 -14.86 -32.01
CA ARG A 21 -14.17 -13.47 -32.48
C ARG A 21 -13.50 -12.50 -31.52
N TRP A 22 -13.37 -12.79 -30.22
CA TRP A 22 -12.97 -11.80 -29.21
C TRP A 22 -11.52 -11.99 -28.72
N PHE A 23 -11.09 -13.23 -28.52
CA PHE A 23 -9.75 -13.54 -28.00
C PHE A 23 -8.56 -13.58 -29.00
N PRO A 24 -8.67 -13.20 -30.29
CA PRO A 24 -7.50 -12.96 -31.15
C PRO A 24 -7.17 -11.47 -31.35
N ALA A 25 -7.41 -10.62 -30.32
CA ALA A 25 -7.15 -9.17 -30.29
C ALA A 25 -8.22 -8.24 -30.93
N ASN A 26 -9.49 -8.66 -30.98
CA ASN A 26 -10.59 -7.79 -31.44
C ASN A 26 -11.30 -7.06 -30.30
N ILE A 27 -10.64 -6.89 -29.17
CA ILE A 27 -11.17 -6.12 -28.04
C ILE A 27 -10.35 -4.84 -27.96
N LYS A 28 -11.04 -3.71 -27.80
CA LYS A 28 -10.41 -2.41 -27.60
C LYS A 28 -10.77 -1.83 -26.24
N LEU A 29 -9.79 -1.20 -25.61
CA LEU A 29 -9.94 -0.37 -24.43
C LEU A 29 -9.40 1.02 -24.80
N ASP A 30 -10.21 2.05 -24.67
CA ASP A 30 -9.85 3.43 -25.04
C ASP A 30 -9.31 3.58 -26.48
N GLY A 31 -9.80 2.73 -27.38
CA GLY A 31 -9.40 2.72 -28.80
C GLY A 31 -8.14 1.88 -29.10
N GLU A 32 -7.41 1.45 -28.08
CA GLU A 32 -6.22 0.61 -28.22
C GLU A 32 -6.56 -0.88 -28.16
N SER A 33 -5.77 -1.71 -28.85
CA SER A 33 -5.93 -3.17 -28.80
C SER A 33 -5.70 -3.70 -27.38
N TYR A 34 -6.60 -4.54 -26.89
CA TYR A 34 -6.55 -5.18 -25.58
C TYR A 34 -6.46 -6.71 -25.74
N PRO A 35 -5.27 -7.26 -26.08
CA PRO A 35 -5.09 -8.68 -26.36
C PRO A 35 -5.09 -9.52 -25.07
N PHE A 36 -5.18 -10.84 -25.20
CA PHE A 36 -4.99 -11.77 -24.09
C PHE A 36 -3.87 -12.73 -24.46
N GLY A 37 -2.90 -12.92 -23.56
CA GLY A 37 -1.78 -13.83 -23.72
C GLY A 37 -2.21 -15.29 -23.57
N GLU A 38 -1.26 -16.21 -23.71
CA GLU A 38 -1.62 -17.62 -23.66
C GLU A 38 -2.03 -18.06 -22.25
N THR A 39 -1.35 -17.55 -21.21
CA THR A 39 -1.69 -17.85 -19.81
C THR A 39 -3.08 -17.36 -19.47
N GLU A 40 -3.45 -16.12 -19.82
CA GLU A 40 -4.79 -15.64 -19.51
C GLU A 40 -5.86 -16.48 -20.22
N LEU A 41 -5.63 -16.83 -21.49
CA LEU A 41 -6.54 -17.68 -22.24
C LEU A 41 -6.62 -19.11 -21.66
N ALA A 42 -5.52 -19.64 -21.17
CA ALA A 42 -5.48 -20.95 -20.53
C ALA A 42 -6.23 -20.96 -19.19
N VAL A 43 -6.07 -19.91 -18.38
CA VAL A 43 -6.81 -19.71 -17.12
C VAL A 43 -8.31 -19.55 -17.39
N ILE A 44 -8.67 -18.78 -18.43
CA ILE A 44 -10.06 -18.64 -18.87
C ILE A 44 -10.64 -19.98 -19.28
N GLU A 45 -9.93 -20.77 -20.09
CA GLU A 45 -10.39 -22.11 -20.51
C GLU A 45 -10.61 -23.06 -19.34
N GLU A 46 -9.66 -23.14 -18.40
CA GLU A 46 -9.80 -24.05 -17.26
C GLU A 46 -10.91 -23.62 -16.32
N THR A 47 -11.12 -22.30 -16.17
CA THR A 47 -12.28 -21.77 -15.46
C THR A 47 -13.58 -22.17 -16.15
N LEU A 48 -13.71 -21.97 -17.47
CA LEU A 48 -14.91 -22.37 -18.22
C LEU A 48 -15.20 -23.87 -18.11
N ARG A 49 -14.17 -24.73 -18.20
CA ARG A 49 -14.31 -26.18 -17.99
C ARG A 49 -14.76 -26.55 -16.58
N SER A 50 -14.32 -25.79 -15.58
CA SER A 50 -14.74 -25.99 -14.19
C SER A 50 -16.20 -25.61 -14.01
N LEU A 51 -16.62 -24.49 -14.60
CA LEU A 51 -18.01 -24.03 -14.60
C LEU A 51 -18.95 -24.99 -15.35
N GLU A 52 -18.53 -25.54 -16.50
CA GLU A 52 -19.28 -26.59 -17.23
C GLU A 52 -19.55 -27.84 -16.38
N ARG A 53 -18.65 -28.12 -15.42
CA ARG A 53 -18.77 -29.23 -14.48
C ARG A 53 -19.49 -28.83 -13.19
N GLY A 54 -19.94 -27.58 -13.07
CA GLY A 54 -20.56 -27.02 -11.87
C GLY A 54 -19.59 -26.94 -10.68
N ARG A 55 -18.30 -26.72 -10.93
CA ARG A 55 -17.26 -26.67 -9.90
C ARG A 55 -16.76 -25.25 -9.65
N SER A 56 -16.58 -24.93 -8.38
CA SER A 56 -15.86 -23.74 -7.93
C SER A 56 -14.34 -23.89 -8.08
N LEU A 57 -13.65 -22.76 -8.19
CA LEU A 57 -12.21 -22.69 -8.40
C LEU A 57 -11.62 -21.49 -7.63
N LEU A 58 -10.46 -21.68 -7.02
CA LEU A 58 -9.59 -20.61 -6.56
C LEU A 58 -8.49 -20.38 -7.60
N ILE A 59 -8.30 -19.13 -8.02
CA ILE A 59 -7.24 -18.70 -8.92
C ILE A 59 -6.26 -17.86 -8.10
N HIS A 60 -5.01 -18.30 -8.05
CA HIS A 60 -3.90 -17.57 -7.46
C HIS A 60 -2.95 -17.12 -8.58
N ASP A 61 -3.00 -15.83 -8.91
CA ASP A 61 -2.16 -15.17 -9.91
C ASP A 61 -1.28 -14.11 -9.23
N PRO A 62 -0.04 -14.44 -8.83
CA PRO A 62 0.87 -13.50 -8.16
C PRO A 62 1.38 -12.37 -9.06
N ILE A 63 1.07 -12.40 -10.37
CA ILE A 63 1.45 -11.33 -11.30
C ILE A 63 0.42 -10.21 -11.18
N PRO A 64 0.83 -8.93 -10.95
CA PRO A 64 -0.09 -7.82 -10.73
C PRO A 64 -0.80 -7.40 -12.03
N SER A 65 -1.76 -8.21 -12.47
CA SER A 65 -2.50 -8.05 -13.72
C SER A 65 -4.00 -8.10 -13.47
N ASN A 66 -4.73 -7.22 -14.17
CA ASN A 66 -6.19 -7.22 -14.16
C ASN A 66 -6.79 -7.93 -15.38
N ARG A 67 -5.96 -8.54 -16.25
CA ARG A 67 -6.44 -9.18 -17.49
C ARG A 67 -7.28 -10.41 -17.20
N ILE A 68 -6.90 -11.26 -16.22
CA ILE A 68 -7.68 -12.47 -15.90
C ILE A 68 -9.09 -12.13 -15.38
N PRO A 69 -9.30 -11.26 -14.37
CA PRO A 69 -10.65 -10.88 -13.94
C PRO A 69 -11.53 -10.33 -15.08
N ILE A 70 -10.98 -9.45 -15.92
CA ILE A 70 -11.67 -8.88 -17.08
C ILE A 70 -12.03 -9.99 -18.08
N GLY A 71 -11.06 -10.83 -18.45
CA GLY A 71 -11.22 -11.89 -19.43
C GLY A 71 -12.24 -12.94 -19.00
N LEU A 72 -12.27 -13.30 -17.71
CA LEU A 72 -13.25 -14.22 -17.14
C LEU A 72 -14.67 -13.64 -17.19
N SER A 73 -14.83 -12.36 -16.83
CA SER A 73 -16.14 -11.68 -16.86
C SER A 73 -16.69 -11.67 -18.29
N ILE A 74 -15.85 -11.29 -19.26
CA ILE A 74 -16.16 -11.31 -20.70
C ILE A 74 -16.51 -12.71 -21.17
N ALA A 75 -15.66 -13.69 -20.89
CA ALA A 75 -15.83 -15.06 -21.37
C ALA A 75 -17.12 -15.68 -20.84
N TYR A 76 -17.42 -15.49 -19.55
CA TYR A 76 -18.64 -15.98 -18.94
C TYR A 76 -19.89 -15.34 -19.57
N VAL A 77 -19.96 -14.01 -19.64
CA VAL A 77 -21.11 -13.30 -20.25
C VAL A 77 -21.32 -13.78 -21.68
N ARG A 78 -20.24 -13.99 -22.43
CA ARG A 78 -20.31 -14.46 -23.81
C ARG A 78 -20.90 -15.87 -23.93
N THR A 79 -20.64 -16.75 -22.95
CA THR A 79 -21.25 -18.08 -22.91
C THR A 79 -22.77 -18.02 -22.72
N GLN A 80 -23.32 -16.93 -22.18
CA GLN A 80 -24.76 -16.76 -21.99
C GLN A 80 -25.50 -16.28 -23.25
N ASP A 81 -24.79 -15.89 -24.31
CA ASP A 81 -25.44 -15.33 -25.50
C ASP A 81 -26.29 -16.40 -26.22
N PRO A 82 -27.62 -16.20 -26.32
CA PRO A 82 -28.55 -17.18 -26.87
C PRO A 82 -28.36 -17.46 -28.36
N ARG A 83 -27.53 -16.67 -29.05
CA ARG A 83 -27.16 -16.90 -30.46
C ARG A 83 -26.23 -18.09 -30.64
N PHE A 84 -25.64 -18.64 -29.57
CA PHE A 84 -24.79 -19.82 -29.62
C PHE A 84 -25.53 -21.10 -29.21
N PRO A 85 -25.08 -22.28 -29.67
CA PRO A 85 -25.78 -23.54 -29.41
C PRO A 85 -25.88 -23.86 -27.91
N GLU A 86 -27.00 -24.44 -27.48
CA GLU A 86 -27.29 -24.80 -26.07
C GLU A 86 -26.18 -25.64 -25.40
N LYS A 87 -25.38 -26.38 -26.17
CA LYS A 87 -24.23 -27.16 -25.67
C LYS A 87 -23.05 -26.31 -25.19
N GLY A 88 -23.08 -24.99 -25.39
CA GLY A 88 -22.04 -24.05 -24.97
C GLY A 88 -22.48 -23.03 -23.90
N ILE A 89 -23.71 -23.11 -23.39
CA ILE A 89 -24.22 -22.17 -22.40
C ILE A 89 -23.75 -22.59 -21.00
N VAL A 90 -22.68 -21.96 -20.52
CA VAL A 90 -22.08 -22.21 -19.21
C VAL A 90 -22.80 -21.37 -18.15
N GLY A 91 -24.06 -21.70 -17.82
CA GLY A 91 -24.85 -20.92 -16.83
C GLY A 91 -26.35 -20.85 -17.11
N GLY A 92 -26.81 -21.31 -18.28
CA GLY A 92 -28.23 -21.38 -18.61
C GLY A 92 -28.89 -20.04 -18.94
N GLY A 93 -28.13 -19.05 -19.41
CA GLY A 93 -28.63 -17.70 -19.73
C GLY A 93 -28.71 -16.79 -18.50
N LYS A 94 -27.95 -17.08 -17.45
CA LYS A 94 -28.00 -16.39 -16.15
C LYS A 94 -26.85 -15.41 -15.99
N SER A 95 -27.11 -14.32 -15.29
CA SER A 95 -26.15 -13.23 -15.08
C SER A 95 -24.96 -13.67 -14.21
N LEU A 96 -23.86 -12.92 -14.35
CA LEU A 96 -22.70 -12.97 -13.45
C LEU A 96 -22.95 -12.07 -12.23
N LEU A 97 -22.70 -12.55 -11.02
CA LEU A 97 -22.55 -11.69 -9.84
C LEU A 97 -21.06 -11.57 -9.47
N ALA A 98 -20.53 -10.35 -9.39
CA ALA A 98 -19.16 -10.11 -9.01
C ALA A 98 -19.04 -9.28 -7.73
N PHE A 99 -18.11 -9.67 -6.87
CA PHE A 99 -17.62 -8.94 -5.70
C PHE A 99 -16.21 -8.41 -6.02
N PRO A 100 -16.10 -7.25 -6.69
CA PRO A 100 -14.83 -6.79 -7.24
C PRO A 100 -13.94 -6.07 -6.22
N ALA A 101 -12.64 -6.05 -6.49
CA ALA A 101 -11.70 -5.15 -5.83
C ALA A 101 -11.72 -3.78 -6.51
N LEU A 102 -12.65 -2.91 -6.11
CA LEU A 102 -12.89 -1.62 -6.77
C LEU A 102 -11.65 -0.71 -6.86
N HIS A 103 -10.74 -0.79 -5.88
CA HIS A 103 -9.48 -0.02 -5.86
C HIS A 103 -8.51 -0.43 -6.98
N GLN A 104 -8.67 -1.61 -7.58
CA GLN A 104 -7.87 -2.09 -8.71
C GLN A 104 -8.29 -1.47 -10.05
N GLY A 105 -9.42 -0.75 -10.09
CA GLY A 105 -9.85 0.03 -11.25
C GLY A 105 -10.23 -0.78 -12.50
N TYR A 106 -10.30 -2.12 -12.45
CA TYR A 106 -10.66 -2.92 -13.63
C TYR A 106 -12.14 -2.93 -13.95
N VAL A 107 -13.00 -2.56 -13.00
CA VAL A 107 -14.46 -2.51 -13.20
C VAL A 107 -14.83 -1.40 -14.18
N SER A 108 -14.20 -0.23 -14.10
CA SER A 108 -14.39 0.83 -15.11
C SER A 108 -13.88 0.37 -16.48
N LYS A 109 -12.74 -0.33 -16.52
CA LYS A 109 -12.24 -0.92 -17.77
C LYS A 109 -13.28 -1.83 -18.43
N ILE A 110 -14.00 -2.66 -17.67
CA ILE A 110 -15.09 -3.50 -18.21
C ILE A 110 -16.14 -2.66 -18.94
N ASP A 111 -16.54 -1.50 -18.37
CA ASP A 111 -17.52 -0.59 -18.98
C ASP A 111 -17.03 0.05 -20.27
N ASP A 112 -15.72 0.16 -20.45
CA ASP A 112 -15.04 0.81 -21.57
C ASP A 112 -14.60 -0.14 -22.67
N LEU A 113 -14.71 -1.46 -22.46
CA LEU A 113 -14.37 -2.43 -23.49
C LEU A 113 -15.34 -2.36 -24.66
N ARG A 114 -14.77 -2.40 -25.87
CA ARG A 114 -15.49 -2.32 -27.15
C ARG A 114 -15.04 -3.45 -28.08
N GLU A 115 -15.94 -3.92 -28.95
CA GLU A 115 -15.58 -4.82 -30.04
C GLU A 115 -14.88 -4.02 -31.15
N ASP A 116 -13.77 -4.56 -31.68
CA ASP A 116 -13.14 -4.02 -32.87
C ASP A 116 -13.95 -4.35 -34.13
N GLY A 117 -14.26 -3.33 -34.95
CA GLY A 117 -15.07 -3.50 -36.15
C GLY A 117 -15.46 -2.20 -36.86
N ILE A 118 -15.98 -2.35 -38.09
CA ILE A 118 -16.49 -1.24 -38.91
C ILE A 118 -17.95 -0.96 -38.50
N GLY A 119 -18.22 0.14 -37.78
CA GLY A 119 -19.58 0.55 -37.41
C GLY A 119 -19.67 1.19 -36.03
N ARG A 120 -20.86 1.14 -35.41
CA ARG A 120 -21.01 1.47 -33.97
C ARG A 120 -20.31 0.37 -33.18
N CYS A 121 -19.40 0.72 -32.27
CA CYS A 121 -18.76 -0.22 -31.35
C CYS A 121 -19.63 -0.35 -30.10
N PRO A 122 -20.51 -1.36 -30.00
CA PRO A 122 -21.35 -1.53 -28.81
C PRO A 122 -20.49 -1.87 -27.58
N ARG A 123 -21.02 -1.61 -26.39
CA ARG A 123 -20.47 -2.15 -25.14
C ARG A 123 -20.51 -3.68 -25.19
N LEU A 124 -19.47 -4.32 -24.66
CA LEU A 124 -19.37 -5.78 -24.65
C LEU A 124 -20.20 -6.44 -23.55
N ILE A 125 -20.37 -5.75 -22.42
CA ILE A 125 -21.08 -6.24 -21.23
C ILE A 125 -22.05 -5.15 -20.77
N ASP A 126 -23.30 -5.52 -20.53
CA ASP A 126 -24.22 -4.67 -19.77
C ASP A 126 -24.06 -4.93 -18.26
N ARG A 127 -23.41 -3.99 -17.58
CA ARG A 127 -23.05 -4.11 -16.15
C ARG A 127 -23.93 -3.21 -15.30
N GLU A 128 -24.53 -3.78 -14.27
CA GLU A 128 -25.32 -3.05 -13.27
C GLU A 128 -24.64 -3.10 -11.89
N PRO A 129 -24.31 -1.94 -11.28
CA PRO A 129 -23.81 -1.93 -9.92
C PRO A 129 -24.96 -2.00 -8.90
N ILE A 130 -24.87 -2.95 -7.98
CA ILE A 130 -25.92 -3.24 -6.98
C ILE A 130 -25.40 -3.04 -5.55
N ASP A 131 -26.32 -2.67 -4.66
CA ASP A 131 -26.08 -2.44 -3.24
C ASP A 131 -26.56 -3.62 -2.38
N ARG A 132 -27.36 -4.55 -2.92
CA ARG A 132 -27.89 -5.72 -2.19
C ARG A 132 -28.26 -6.88 -3.13
N LEU A 133 -28.39 -8.11 -2.61
CA LEU A 133 -28.70 -9.29 -3.44
C LEU A 133 -30.09 -9.24 -4.08
N SER A 134 -31.10 -8.68 -3.38
CA SER A 134 -32.47 -8.58 -3.94
C SER A 134 -32.58 -7.70 -5.18
N GLN A 135 -31.60 -6.85 -5.47
CA GLN A 135 -31.57 -6.00 -6.66
C GLN A 135 -31.18 -6.75 -7.94
N ILE A 136 -30.73 -8.01 -7.85
CA ILE A 136 -30.32 -8.78 -9.03
C ILE A 136 -31.54 -9.04 -9.92
N GLN A 137 -31.48 -8.51 -11.14
CA GLN A 137 -32.49 -8.68 -12.19
C GLN A 137 -31.91 -9.42 -13.39
N LEU A 138 -32.75 -10.14 -14.15
CA LEU A 138 -32.34 -10.92 -15.33
C LEU A 138 -31.94 -10.06 -16.55
N GLU A 139 -32.16 -8.74 -16.49
CA GLU A 139 -31.96 -7.86 -17.66
C GLU A 139 -30.50 -7.52 -17.92
N ALA A 140 -29.65 -7.51 -16.88
CA ALA A 140 -28.22 -7.22 -17.01
C ALA A 140 -27.37 -8.48 -17.19
N ASP A 141 -26.30 -8.39 -17.98
CA ASP A 141 -25.34 -9.46 -18.18
C ASP A 141 -24.52 -9.74 -16.90
N MET A 142 -24.18 -8.67 -16.18
CA MET A 142 -23.30 -8.70 -15.01
C MET A 142 -23.78 -7.74 -13.93
N HIS A 143 -23.81 -8.21 -12.69
CA HIS A 143 -24.05 -7.43 -11.49
C HIS A 143 -22.76 -7.29 -10.69
N THR A 144 -22.44 -6.08 -10.22
CA THR A 144 -21.26 -5.86 -9.36
C THR A 144 -21.64 -5.24 -8.02
N ALA A 145 -21.16 -5.83 -6.93
CA ALA A 145 -21.31 -5.27 -5.60
C ALA A 145 -20.57 -3.92 -5.48
N LYS A 146 -21.27 -2.89 -4.98
CA LYS A 146 -20.68 -1.59 -4.62
C LYS A 146 -19.94 -1.67 -3.28
N ASN A 147 -19.33 -0.56 -2.87
CA ASN A 147 -18.91 -0.40 -1.48
C ASN A 147 -20.13 -0.49 -0.57
N ASN A 148 -19.98 -1.15 0.58
CA ASN A 148 -21.03 -1.31 1.60
C ASN A 148 -22.21 -2.18 1.15
N PHE A 149 -21.95 -3.13 0.24
CA PHE A 149 -22.95 -4.08 -0.25
C PHE A 149 -23.62 -4.85 0.88
N GLU A 150 -24.95 -4.95 0.90
CA GLU A 150 -25.73 -5.62 1.94
C GLU A 150 -26.15 -7.05 1.52
N PHE A 151 -25.90 -8.03 2.38
CA PHE A 151 -26.41 -9.39 2.19
C PHE A 151 -27.80 -9.49 2.79
N ASP A 152 -28.83 -9.09 2.03
CA ASP A 152 -30.22 -9.10 2.48
C ASP A 152 -30.88 -10.49 2.38
N TRP A 153 -30.19 -11.49 1.81
CA TRP A 153 -30.60 -12.90 1.66
C TRP A 153 -31.98 -13.15 1.02
N GLU A 154 -32.71 -12.09 0.65
CA GLU A 154 -33.96 -12.10 -0.09
C GLU A 154 -33.65 -12.39 -1.57
N ARG A 155 -33.45 -13.68 -1.89
CA ARG A 155 -33.05 -14.11 -3.23
C ARG A 155 -34.14 -13.81 -4.27
N SER A 156 -33.79 -13.02 -5.28
CA SER A 156 -34.52 -12.96 -6.55
C SER A 156 -34.21 -14.19 -7.43
N GLY A 157 -34.67 -15.38 -7.02
CA GLY A 157 -34.68 -16.58 -7.87
C GLY A 157 -33.31 -17.10 -8.38
N ASN A 158 -33.36 -18.06 -9.30
CA ASN A 158 -32.21 -18.76 -9.88
C ASN A 158 -31.59 -17.95 -11.04
N THR A 159 -31.30 -16.67 -10.81
CA THR A 159 -30.94 -15.65 -11.83
C THR A 159 -29.44 -15.47 -12.02
N VAL A 160 -28.64 -15.95 -11.06
CA VAL A 160 -27.17 -15.95 -11.11
C VAL A 160 -26.65 -17.32 -11.52
N GLY A 161 -25.75 -17.36 -12.51
CA GLY A 161 -25.15 -18.61 -12.98
C GLY A 161 -23.69 -18.81 -12.54
N MET A 162 -23.01 -17.74 -12.12
CA MET A 162 -21.68 -17.78 -11.52
C MET A 162 -21.51 -16.60 -10.55
N VAL A 163 -20.78 -16.83 -9.46
CA VAL A 163 -20.27 -15.76 -8.58
C VAL A 163 -18.77 -15.62 -8.75
N PHE A 164 -18.28 -14.40 -8.97
CA PHE A 164 -16.87 -14.06 -8.99
C PHE A 164 -16.51 -13.24 -7.74
N VAL A 165 -15.46 -13.61 -7.02
CA VAL A 165 -15.02 -12.94 -5.79
C VAL A 165 -13.55 -12.56 -5.92
N ASP A 166 -13.26 -11.27 -5.87
CA ASP A 166 -11.90 -10.74 -5.94
C ASP A 166 -11.36 -10.48 -4.53
N LEU A 167 -10.61 -11.45 -4.01
CA LEU A 167 -10.10 -11.46 -2.64
C LEU A 167 -9.01 -10.42 -2.38
N ARG A 168 -8.51 -9.76 -3.43
CA ARG A 168 -7.62 -8.60 -3.32
C ARG A 168 -8.30 -7.43 -2.61
N LYS A 169 -9.64 -7.39 -2.55
CA LYS A 169 -10.35 -6.48 -1.63
C LYS A 169 -10.35 -7.10 -0.23
N PRO A 170 -9.73 -6.46 0.78
CA PRO A 170 -9.73 -7.02 2.13
C PRO A 170 -11.12 -7.16 2.75
N GLU A 171 -12.11 -6.40 2.27
CA GLU A 171 -13.52 -6.57 2.65
C GLU A 171 -14.04 -7.98 2.36
N TRP A 172 -13.66 -8.55 1.21
CA TRP A 172 -14.09 -9.88 0.78
C TRP A 172 -13.19 -10.99 1.32
N GLY A 173 -11.89 -10.74 1.52
CA GLY A 173 -10.92 -11.75 1.92
C GLY A 173 -10.59 -11.85 3.42
N ASN A 174 -11.09 -10.94 4.26
CA ASN A 174 -10.82 -10.99 5.71
C ASN A 174 -11.99 -11.57 6.50
N VAL A 175 -11.72 -12.61 7.32
CA VAL A 175 -12.68 -13.28 8.21
C VAL A 175 -13.35 -12.29 9.17
N ALA A 176 -12.60 -11.31 9.69
CA ALA A 176 -13.14 -10.28 10.58
C ALA A 176 -14.05 -9.26 9.88
N ARG A 177 -14.27 -9.39 8.56
CA ARG A 177 -15.11 -8.50 7.76
C ARG A 177 -16.30 -9.25 7.17
N ARG A 178 -16.27 -9.53 5.85
CA ARG A 178 -17.42 -10.11 5.12
C ARG A 178 -17.10 -11.45 4.46
N PHE A 179 -15.93 -12.03 4.70
CA PHE A 179 -15.57 -13.34 4.15
C PHE A 179 -16.57 -14.43 4.59
N ASP A 180 -17.00 -14.43 5.86
CA ASP A 180 -18.01 -15.38 6.36
C ASP A 180 -19.36 -15.23 5.64
N ALA A 181 -19.75 -14.01 5.28
CA ALA A 181 -20.97 -13.78 4.51
C ALA A 181 -20.83 -14.30 3.06
N ILE A 182 -19.67 -14.13 2.44
CA ILE A 182 -19.37 -14.71 1.12
C ILE A 182 -19.40 -16.25 1.19
N MET A 183 -18.82 -16.84 2.23
CA MET A 183 -18.83 -18.30 2.43
C MET A 183 -20.23 -18.83 2.71
N ALA A 184 -21.03 -18.14 3.52
CA ALA A 184 -22.45 -18.49 3.71
C ALA A 184 -23.22 -18.42 2.38
N LEU A 185 -22.90 -17.45 1.50
CA LEU A 185 -23.49 -17.36 0.18
C LEU A 185 -23.06 -18.52 -0.72
N TYR A 186 -21.79 -18.89 -0.66
CA TYR A 186 -21.24 -20.06 -1.37
C TYR A 186 -21.94 -21.35 -0.93
N GLU A 187 -22.07 -21.60 0.37
CA GLU A 187 -22.73 -22.78 0.93
C GLU A 187 -24.23 -22.85 0.59
N ALA A 188 -24.90 -21.69 0.56
CA ALA A 188 -26.31 -21.61 0.24
C ALA A 188 -26.60 -21.63 -1.27
N SER A 189 -25.60 -21.44 -2.14
CA SER A 189 -25.80 -21.31 -3.59
C SER A 189 -25.66 -22.63 -4.33
N GLU A 190 -26.44 -22.79 -5.39
CA GLU A 190 -26.32 -23.91 -6.33
C GLU A 190 -25.41 -23.57 -7.53
N CYS A 191 -24.92 -22.33 -7.63
CA CYS A 191 -24.02 -21.90 -8.70
C CYS A 191 -22.54 -21.97 -8.26
N PRO A 192 -21.61 -22.21 -9.21
CA PRO A 192 -20.19 -22.21 -8.93
C PRO A 192 -19.63 -20.83 -8.56
N PHE A 193 -18.57 -20.82 -7.76
CA PHE A 193 -17.84 -19.64 -7.32
C PHE A 193 -16.42 -19.66 -7.87
N ILE A 194 -15.98 -18.51 -8.38
CA ILE A 194 -14.59 -18.29 -8.80
C ILE A 194 -13.98 -17.26 -7.86
N PHE A 195 -13.01 -17.69 -7.06
CA PHE A 195 -12.23 -16.82 -6.19
C PHE A 195 -10.93 -16.44 -6.90
N TYR A 196 -10.55 -15.17 -6.83
CA TYR A 196 -9.33 -14.65 -7.44
C TYR A 196 -8.48 -13.92 -6.39
N THR A 197 -7.18 -14.16 -6.37
CA THR A 197 -6.22 -13.49 -5.48
C THR A 197 -4.83 -13.42 -6.12
N ASP A 198 -4.04 -12.42 -5.75
CA ASP A 198 -2.61 -12.31 -6.05
C ASP A 198 -1.73 -12.65 -4.83
N GLU A 199 -2.29 -12.60 -3.63
CA GLU A 199 -1.61 -12.96 -2.38
C GLU A 199 -2.26 -14.18 -1.71
N LEU A 200 -1.45 -15.03 -1.08
CA LEU A 200 -1.91 -16.16 -0.27
C LEU A 200 -2.13 -15.75 1.19
N THR A 201 -3.31 -15.21 1.48
CA THR A 201 -3.75 -14.91 2.85
C THR A 201 -4.28 -16.15 3.59
N PRO A 202 -4.40 -16.14 4.93
CA PRO A 202 -5.00 -17.25 5.68
C PRO A 202 -6.41 -17.67 5.18
N ALA A 203 -7.20 -16.72 4.68
CA ALA A 203 -8.49 -17.01 4.07
C ALA A 203 -8.36 -17.78 2.76
N THR A 204 -7.37 -17.44 1.92
CA THR A 204 -7.11 -18.18 0.68
C THR A 204 -6.55 -19.57 0.95
N GLU A 205 -5.76 -19.77 2.01
CA GLU A 205 -5.32 -21.10 2.44
C GLU A 205 -6.50 -21.95 2.91
N ALA A 206 -7.45 -21.38 3.66
CA ALA A 206 -8.70 -22.09 3.99
C ALA A 206 -9.51 -22.49 2.74
N LEU A 207 -9.54 -21.64 1.70
CA LEU A 207 -10.18 -21.98 0.43
C LEU A 207 -9.44 -23.09 -0.33
N LYS A 208 -8.09 -23.08 -0.33
CA LYS A 208 -7.27 -24.12 -0.97
C LYS A 208 -7.58 -25.52 -0.45
N GLU A 209 -7.89 -25.65 0.84
CA GLU A 209 -8.29 -26.92 1.45
C GLU A 209 -9.67 -27.42 0.99
N GLN A 210 -10.56 -26.49 0.61
CA GLN A 210 -11.97 -26.79 0.30
C GLN A 210 -12.24 -26.96 -1.20
N MET A 211 -11.43 -26.33 -2.07
CA MET A 211 -11.67 -26.35 -3.52
C MET A 211 -10.39 -26.47 -4.34
N ASN A 212 -10.56 -26.74 -5.63
CA ASN A 212 -9.42 -26.81 -6.52
C ASN A 212 -8.79 -25.43 -6.67
N THR A 213 -7.46 -25.39 -6.63
CA THR A 213 -6.68 -24.18 -6.89
C THR A 213 -5.97 -24.30 -8.23
N LEU A 214 -6.02 -23.21 -9.00
CA LEU A 214 -5.21 -22.95 -10.17
C LEU A 214 -4.18 -21.88 -9.79
N HIS A 215 -2.91 -22.26 -9.81
CA HIS A 215 -1.81 -21.37 -9.46
C HIS A 215 -1.02 -21.03 -10.72
N VAL A 216 -0.86 -19.73 -11.00
CA VAL A 216 0.03 -19.23 -12.06
C VAL A 216 1.45 -19.22 -11.48
N SER A 217 2.30 -20.11 -12.00
CA SER A 217 3.69 -20.28 -11.57
C SER A 217 4.63 -20.22 -12.78
N ASN A 218 5.93 -20.03 -12.54
CA ASN A 218 6.94 -20.13 -13.60
C ASN A 218 6.91 -21.46 -14.34
N GLU A 219 6.79 -22.58 -13.62
CA GLU A 219 6.68 -23.91 -14.23
C GLU A 219 5.53 -23.94 -15.24
N LEU A 220 4.38 -23.35 -14.88
CA LEU A 220 3.26 -23.24 -15.80
C LEU A 220 3.62 -22.36 -17.00
N LEU A 221 4.22 -21.18 -16.80
CA LEU A 221 4.61 -20.25 -17.86
C LEU A 221 5.61 -20.84 -18.87
N THR A 222 6.47 -21.78 -18.47
CA THR A 222 7.39 -22.49 -19.40
C THR A 222 6.66 -23.36 -20.43
N THR A 223 5.36 -23.62 -20.24
CA THR A 223 4.54 -24.40 -21.19
C THR A 223 3.79 -23.54 -22.21
N ALA A 224 4.01 -22.22 -22.20
CA ALA A 224 3.51 -21.30 -23.20
C ALA A 224 4.37 -21.35 -24.47
N GLU A 225 3.78 -21.08 -25.63
CA GLU A 225 4.48 -20.98 -26.91
C GLU A 225 4.31 -19.56 -27.48
N PRO A 226 4.91 -18.53 -26.85
CA PRO A 226 4.74 -17.15 -27.27
C PRO A 226 5.30 -16.96 -28.68
N THR A 227 4.41 -16.72 -29.65
CA THR A 227 4.77 -16.59 -31.08
C THR A 227 5.27 -15.19 -31.42
N SER A 228 4.69 -14.15 -30.81
CA SER A 228 5.09 -12.74 -30.91
C SER A 228 4.39 -11.91 -29.84
N LEU A 229 5.02 -10.84 -29.33
CA LEU A 229 4.30 -9.90 -28.48
C LEU A 229 3.30 -9.09 -29.32
N PRO A 230 2.03 -8.97 -28.89
CA PRO A 230 1.10 -8.01 -29.48
C PRO A 230 1.52 -6.57 -29.15
N GLU A 231 0.90 -5.57 -29.80
CA GLU A 231 1.23 -4.14 -29.60
C GLU A 231 1.07 -3.66 -28.15
N ASN A 232 0.11 -4.23 -27.41
CA ASN A 232 -0.14 -3.93 -25.99
C ASN A 232 -0.16 -5.25 -25.16
N PRO A 233 1.01 -5.88 -24.94
CA PRO A 233 1.09 -7.16 -24.26
C PRO A 233 0.78 -7.02 -22.78
N SER A 234 0.11 -8.01 -22.20
CA SER A 234 -0.06 -8.05 -20.75
C SER A 234 1.28 -8.31 -20.05
N LEU A 235 1.35 -7.98 -18.76
CA LEU A 235 2.51 -8.28 -17.93
C LEU A 235 2.84 -9.79 -17.96
N THR A 236 1.82 -10.65 -17.84
CA THR A 236 1.95 -12.11 -17.94
C THR A 236 2.51 -12.56 -19.30
N THR A 237 2.03 -11.98 -20.41
CA THR A 237 2.55 -12.28 -21.76
C THR A 237 4.02 -11.89 -21.90
N GLN A 238 4.42 -10.79 -21.27
CA GLN A 238 5.82 -10.35 -21.29
C GLN A 238 6.71 -11.33 -20.50
N PHE A 239 6.25 -11.83 -19.35
CA PHE A 239 6.93 -12.89 -18.59
C PHE A 239 7.03 -14.21 -19.36
N GLU A 240 5.95 -14.66 -20.00
CA GLU A 240 5.96 -15.84 -20.87
C GLU A 240 7.08 -15.74 -21.91
N ARG A 241 7.17 -14.59 -22.59
CA ARG A 241 8.21 -14.38 -23.59
C ARG A 241 9.60 -14.43 -22.96
N LEU A 242 9.82 -13.71 -21.87
CA LEU A 242 11.14 -13.66 -21.24
C LEU A 242 11.62 -15.05 -20.84
N ILE A 243 10.76 -15.83 -20.17
CA ILE A 243 11.07 -17.19 -19.70
C ILE A 243 11.37 -18.13 -20.88
N ASN A 244 10.64 -18.02 -21.99
CA ASN A 244 10.74 -18.99 -23.09
C ASN A 244 11.68 -18.58 -24.23
N THR A 245 12.16 -17.33 -24.28
CA THR A 245 12.95 -16.83 -25.42
C THR A 245 14.30 -16.22 -25.06
N GLU A 246 14.48 -15.72 -23.84
CA GLU A 246 15.71 -15.03 -23.45
C GLU A 246 16.56 -15.90 -22.50
N GLU A 247 17.88 -15.90 -22.71
CA GLU A 247 18.80 -16.47 -21.72
C GLU A 247 18.83 -15.57 -20.48
N THR A 248 18.12 -16.02 -19.43
CA THR A 248 18.03 -15.30 -18.16
C THR A 248 19.12 -15.76 -17.20
N THR A 249 19.80 -14.83 -16.55
CA THR A 249 20.76 -15.11 -15.46
C THR A 249 20.44 -14.27 -14.23
N VAL A 250 20.51 -14.88 -13.06
CA VAL A 250 20.32 -14.20 -11.77
C VAL A 250 21.66 -14.14 -11.04
N GLU A 251 22.04 -12.95 -10.58
CA GLU A 251 23.20 -12.72 -9.75
C GLU A 251 22.76 -12.32 -8.34
N GLN A 252 23.41 -12.90 -7.34
CA GLN A 252 23.27 -12.55 -5.94
C GLN A 252 24.54 -11.81 -5.49
N ILE A 253 24.44 -10.50 -5.32
CA ILE A 253 25.54 -9.63 -4.87
C ILE A 253 25.45 -9.48 -3.35
N VAL A 254 26.33 -10.21 -2.66
CA VAL A 254 26.38 -10.27 -1.20
C VAL A 254 27.48 -9.37 -0.67
N VAL A 255 27.10 -8.36 0.11
CA VAL A 255 28.03 -7.38 0.69
C VAL A 255 28.33 -7.71 2.14
N GLY A 256 29.59 -8.06 2.42
CA GLY A 256 30.10 -8.43 3.75
C GLY A 256 30.86 -7.29 4.44
N ASP A 257 30.51 -7.03 5.70
CA ASP A 257 31.25 -6.21 6.66
C ASP A 257 31.24 -6.95 8.02
N PRO A 258 32.38 -7.48 8.52
CA PRO A 258 32.38 -8.39 9.67
C PRO A 258 31.84 -7.76 10.94
N GLU A 259 32.11 -6.47 11.16
CA GLU A 259 31.68 -5.79 12.37
C GLU A 259 30.21 -5.39 12.29
N MET A 260 29.67 -5.10 11.10
CA MET A 260 28.22 -4.97 10.92
C MET A 260 27.51 -6.32 11.10
N TYR A 261 28.10 -7.40 10.60
CA TYR A 261 27.55 -8.75 10.75
C TYR A 261 27.31 -9.10 12.22
N ASP A 262 28.31 -8.85 13.07
CA ASP A 262 28.21 -9.08 14.52
C ASP A 262 27.08 -8.22 15.14
N ILE A 263 27.00 -6.93 14.81
CA ILE A 263 25.95 -6.04 15.34
C ILE A 263 24.55 -6.46 14.87
N VAL A 264 24.40 -6.86 13.60
CA VAL A 264 23.11 -7.31 13.05
C VAL A 264 22.67 -8.62 13.69
N THR A 265 23.62 -9.53 13.95
CA THR A 265 23.35 -10.80 14.66
C THR A 265 22.84 -10.53 16.08
N ASP A 266 23.53 -9.67 16.84
CA ASP A 266 23.12 -9.28 18.19
C ASP A 266 21.76 -8.58 18.19
N LEU A 267 21.51 -7.70 17.22
CA LEU A 267 20.24 -7.00 17.05
C LEU A 267 19.09 -7.96 16.76
N SER A 268 19.31 -8.97 15.92
CA SER A 268 18.32 -10.00 15.62
C SER A 268 17.94 -10.74 16.91
N ALA A 269 18.92 -11.30 17.62
CA ALA A 269 18.66 -12.04 18.86
C ALA A 269 17.91 -11.21 19.92
N MET A 270 18.29 -9.93 20.09
CA MET A 270 17.60 -9.03 21.03
C MET A 270 16.17 -8.69 20.60
N ARG A 271 15.93 -8.51 19.30
CA ARG A 271 14.57 -8.29 18.77
C ARG A 271 13.68 -9.48 19.10
N ASP A 272 14.18 -10.70 18.96
CA ASP A 272 13.41 -11.93 19.12
C ASP A 272 13.01 -12.12 20.58
N ASP A 273 13.96 -11.88 21.48
CA ASP A 273 13.71 -11.80 22.92
C ASP A 273 12.57 -10.81 23.24
N ILE A 274 12.49 -9.68 22.54
CA ILE A 274 11.44 -8.67 22.71
C ILE A 274 10.11 -9.13 22.08
N GLN A 275 10.15 -9.72 20.89
CA GLN A 275 8.97 -10.17 20.16
C GLN A 275 8.30 -11.39 20.81
N ALA A 276 9.08 -12.35 21.32
CA ALA A 276 8.60 -13.53 22.03
C ALA A 276 8.00 -13.19 23.41
N ASN A 277 8.38 -12.05 24.01
CA ASN A 277 7.93 -11.69 25.35
C ASN A 277 6.47 -11.21 25.38
N GLN A 278 5.59 -11.93 26.08
CA GLN A 278 4.15 -11.61 26.17
C GLN A 278 3.85 -10.31 26.93
N ASP A 279 4.76 -9.87 27.82
CA ASP A 279 4.59 -8.66 28.63
C ASP A 279 4.94 -7.37 27.87
N VAL A 280 5.53 -7.49 26.67
CA VAL A 280 5.84 -6.36 25.80
C VAL A 280 4.60 -5.95 25.01
N GLN A 281 4.24 -4.67 25.08
CA GLN A 281 3.16 -4.11 24.27
C GLN A 281 3.40 -4.34 22.77
N GLY A 282 2.37 -4.74 22.03
CA GLY A 282 2.49 -5.03 20.58
C GLY A 282 3.09 -3.88 19.76
N VAL A 283 2.81 -2.62 20.14
CA VAL A 283 3.41 -1.43 19.49
C VAL A 283 4.93 -1.40 19.61
N ILE A 284 5.50 -1.86 20.73
CA ILE A 284 6.96 -1.93 20.91
C ILE A 284 7.55 -3.02 20.02
N LYS A 285 6.92 -4.20 19.98
CA LYS A 285 7.35 -5.31 19.11
C LYS A 285 7.40 -4.89 17.64
N MET A 286 6.37 -4.17 17.20
CA MET A 286 6.26 -3.64 15.85
C MET A 286 7.36 -2.61 15.54
N GLU A 287 7.57 -1.61 16.39
CA GLU A 287 8.60 -0.58 16.17
C GLU A 287 10.03 -1.14 16.22
N VAL A 288 10.28 -2.17 17.05
CA VAL A 288 11.57 -2.89 17.07
C VAL A 288 11.79 -3.57 15.72
N GLY A 289 10.83 -4.31 15.20
CA GLY A 289 10.92 -4.94 13.88
C GLY A 289 11.07 -3.92 12.74
N TRP A 290 10.36 -2.80 12.80
CA TRP A 290 10.51 -1.71 11.82
C TRP A 290 11.90 -1.11 11.81
N LEU A 291 12.46 -0.80 12.97
CA LEU A 291 13.81 -0.28 13.09
C LEU A 291 14.85 -1.28 12.57
N PHE A 292 14.67 -2.57 12.88
CA PHE A 292 15.53 -3.64 12.38
C PHE A 292 15.55 -3.69 10.85
N ASN A 293 14.36 -3.75 10.23
CA ASN A 293 14.22 -3.81 8.78
C ASN A 293 14.76 -2.55 8.10
N LEU A 294 14.54 -1.37 8.69
CA LEU A 294 15.05 -0.12 8.14
C LEU A 294 16.58 -0.05 8.18
N LEU A 295 17.22 -0.53 9.26
CA LEU A 295 18.69 -0.53 9.36
C LEU A 295 19.36 -1.60 8.48
N THR A 296 18.68 -2.72 8.24
CA THR A 296 19.30 -3.89 7.57
C THR A 296 18.92 -4.05 6.11
N ARG A 297 17.84 -3.40 5.64
CA ARG A 297 17.37 -3.49 4.24
C ARG A 297 17.46 -2.17 3.47
N LEU A 298 17.67 -1.02 4.12
CA LEU A 298 17.75 0.27 3.41
C LEU A 298 18.99 0.30 2.50
N PRO A 299 18.86 0.69 1.21
CA PRO A 299 19.98 0.69 0.27
C PRO A 299 20.91 1.92 0.39
N VAL A 300 20.66 2.80 1.36
CA VAL A 300 21.33 4.10 1.52
C VAL A 300 21.59 4.41 2.99
N LYS A 301 22.49 5.36 3.25
CA LYS A 301 22.74 5.88 4.60
C LYS A 301 21.43 6.32 5.26
N PRO A 302 21.17 5.88 6.51
CA PRO A 302 20.00 6.30 7.28
C PRO A 302 19.76 7.81 7.31
N GLU A 303 20.80 8.63 7.32
CA GLU A 303 20.67 10.09 7.33
C GLU A 303 20.02 10.65 6.06
N TYR A 304 20.18 9.98 4.91
CA TYR A 304 19.53 10.36 3.66
C TYR A 304 18.06 9.97 3.65
N TRP A 305 17.72 8.82 4.24
CA TRP A 305 16.34 8.43 4.49
C TRP A 305 15.66 9.40 5.46
N ASP A 306 16.27 9.65 6.62
CA ASP A 306 15.76 10.56 7.66
C ASP A 306 15.44 11.94 7.08
N ALA A 307 16.31 12.46 6.22
CA ALA A 307 16.10 13.75 5.58
C ALA A 307 14.93 13.77 4.59
N VAL A 308 14.65 12.64 3.92
CA VAL A 308 13.53 12.52 2.97
C VAL A 308 12.19 12.35 3.69
N VAL A 309 12.18 11.66 4.83
CA VAL A 309 10.94 11.39 5.57
C VAL A 309 10.65 12.40 6.68
N ALA A 310 11.58 13.30 7.01
CA ALA A 310 11.43 14.30 8.09
C ALA A 310 10.16 15.17 7.97
N GLU A 311 9.70 15.44 6.76
CA GLU A 311 8.50 16.24 6.47
C GLU A 311 7.27 15.38 6.19
N ASN A 312 7.41 14.05 6.19
CA ASN A 312 6.33 13.13 5.88
C ASN A 312 5.62 12.61 7.14
N TYR A 313 4.30 12.80 7.21
CA TYR A 313 3.49 12.38 8.36
C TYR A 313 3.31 10.85 8.51
N TYR A 314 3.57 10.08 7.44
CA TYR A 314 3.27 8.63 7.38
C TYR A 314 4.50 7.74 7.49
N GLN A 315 5.70 8.29 7.30
CA GLN A 315 6.97 7.55 7.35
C GLN A 315 7.80 8.02 8.54
N GLN A 316 8.40 7.07 9.27
CA GLN A 316 9.27 7.40 10.40
C GLN A 316 10.74 7.31 10.00
N GLY A 317 11.53 8.28 10.47
CA GLY A 317 12.98 8.23 10.40
C GLY A 317 13.56 7.23 11.41
N VAL A 318 14.77 6.75 11.14
CA VAL A 318 15.56 5.90 12.04
C VAL A 318 15.79 6.60 13.38
N ARG A 319 16.13 7.89 13.37
CA ARG A 319 16.33 8.68 14.60
C ARG A 319 15.07 8.79 15.44
N GLU A 320 13.93 9.06 14.81
CA GLU A 320 12.63 9.17 15.51
C GLU A 320 12.26 7.82 16.16
N LEU A 321 12.42 6.71 15.42
CA LEU A 321 12.19 5.36 15.95
C LEU A 321 13.09 5.05 17.16
N LEU A 322 14.38 5.36 17.07
CA LEU A 322 15.33 5.18 18.17
C LEU A 322 14.95 6.00 19.41
N GLU A 323 14.55 7.27 19.24
CA GLU A 323 14.11 8.13 20.34
C GLU A 323 12.82 7.63 20.99
N ASN A 324 11.86 7.21 20.17
CA ASN A 324 10.60 6.64 20.64
C ASN A 324 10.83 5.36 21.44
N LEU A 325 11.61 4.41 20.92
CA LEU A 325 11.91 3.16 21.61
C LEU A 325 12.69 3.39 22.90
N ARG A 326 13.67 4.31 22.92
CA ARG A 326 14.36 4.70 24.17
C ARG A 326 13.41 5.29 25.20
N GLY A 327 12.49 6.17 24.78
CA GLY A 327 11.49 6.75 25.64
C GLY A 327 10.51 5.72 26.22
N LYS A 328 10.23 4.64 25.48
CA LYS A 328 9.43 3.50 25.96
C LYS A 328 10.23 2.58 26.87
N ALA A 329 11.50 2.32 26.56
CA ALA A 329 12.40 1.50 27.36
C ALA A 329 12.56 2.06 28.78
N GLN A 330 12.66 3.38 28.92
CA GLN A 330 12.72 4.06 30.23
C GLN A 330 11.46 3.89 31.10
N ARG A 331 10.34 3.48 30.52
CA ARG A 331 9.07 3.25 31.23
C ARG A 331 8.82 1.78 31.53
N LEU A 332 9.66 0.89 31.01
CA LEU A 332 9.60 -0.54 31.25
C LEU A 332 10.56 -0.89 32.40
N ASP A 333 10.06 -1.66 33.36
CA ASP A 333 10.85 -2.16 34.47
C ASP A 333 11.41 -3.57 34.19
N GLY A 334 12.48 -3.93 34.90
CA GLY A 334 13.03 -5.28 34.91
C GLY A 334 13.78 -5.67 33.64
N ARG A 335 13.85 -6.98 33.37
CA ARG A 335 14.69 -7.56 32.30
C ARG A 335 14.31 -7.02 30.91
N THR A 336 13.01 -6.84 30.65
CA THR A 336 12.49 -6.38 29.37
C THR A 336 12.94 -4.95 29.02
N GLY A 337 12.92 -4.05 30.01
CA GLY A 337 13.46 -2.69 29.84
C GLY A 337 14.94 -2.72 29.49
N SER A 338 15.73 -3.57 30.16
CA SER A 338 17.16 -3.72 29.87
C SER A 338 17.44 -4.26 28.46
N VAL A 339 16.68 -5.28 28.00
CA VAL A 339 16.85 -5.81 26.63
C VAL A 339 16.52 -4.74 25.59
N LEU A 340 15.45 -3.96 25.79
CA LEU A 340 15.09 -2.88 24.87
C LEU A 340 16.11 -1.73 24.87
N ILE A 341 16.74 -1.43 26.01
CA ILE A 341 17.85 -0.46 26.09
C ILE A 341 19.04 -0.96 25.26
N ASN A 342 19.47 -2.20 25.49
CA ASN A 342 20.59 -2.80 24.76
C ASN A 342 20.31 -2.84 23.24
N TYR A 343 19.07 -3.18 22.86
CA TYR A 343 18.61 -3.13 21.47
C TYR A 343 18.76 -1.72 20.88
N CYS A 344 18.30 -0.68 21.59
CA CYS A 344 18.43 0.72 21.15
C CYS A 344 19.89 1.19 21.08
N GLU A 345 20.78 0.67 21.93
CA GLU A 345 22.22 0.98 21.91
C GLU A 345 22.90 0.33 20.70
N ALA A 346 22.67 -0.96 20.45
CA ALA A 346 23.18 -1.66 19.29
C ALA A 346 22.64 -1.07 17.98
N ALA A 347 21.35 -0.74 17.92
CA ALA A 347 20.72 -0.14 16.75
C ALA A 347 21.28 1.27 16.47
N ASN A 348 21.57 2.05 17.51
CA ASN A 348 22.23 3.33 17.36
C ASN A 348 23.71 3.19 16.93
N ALA A 349 24.41 2.15 17.38
CA ALA A 349 25.76 1.84 16.91
C ALA A 349 25.76 1.48 15.43
N LEU A 350 24.83 0.61 14.99
CA LEU A 350 24.64 0.27 13.58
C LEU A 350 24.28 1.51 12.75
N HIS A 351 23.33 2.32 13.20
CA HIS A 351 22.95 3.58 12.58
C HIS A 351 24.14 4.52 12.37
N GLY A 352 24.96 4.73 13.41
CA GLY A 352 26.15 5.58 13.31
C GLY A 352 27.20 5.03 12.34
N ARG A 353 27.38 3.71 12.34
CA ARG A 353 28.30 3.02 11.44
C ARG A 353 27.85 3.11 9.99
N LEU A 354 26.58 2.83 9.70
CA LEU A 354 26.00 2.94 8.36
C LEU A 354 26.12 4.36 7.82
N ASN A 355 25.84 5.39 8.61
CA ASN A 355 26.04 6.78 8.18
C ASN A 355 27.52 7.11 7.88
N THR A 356 28.45 6.47 8.57
CA THR A 356 29.90 6.67 8.34
C THR A 356 30.37 5.93 7.07
N ASN A 357 29.99 4.66 6.94
CA ASN A 357 30.34 3.80 5.82
C ASN A 357 29.20 2.80 5.57
N HIS A 358 28.45 2.98 4.50
CA HIS A 358 27.36 2.08 4.12
C HIS A 358 27.79 1.24 2.91
N PRO A 359 28.20 -0.03 3.09
CA PRO A 359 28.86 -0.80 2.03
C PRO A 359 27.89 -1.19 0.92
N VAL A 360 26.62 -1.46 1.24
CA VAL A 360 25.56 -1.67 0.24
C VAL A 360 25.31 -0.42 -0.60
N GLN A 361 25.26 0.77 0.00
CA GLN A 361 25.13 2.03 -0.74
C GLN A 361 26.33 2.24 -1.66
N GLU A 362 27.55 2.04 -1.17
CA GLU A 362 28.75 2.21 -2.00
C GLU A 362 28.71 1.29 -3.23
N GLN A 363 28.32 0.03 -3.02
CA GLN A 363 28.17 -0.91 -4.12
C GLN A 363 27.03 -0.54 -5.07
N LEU A 364 25.87 -0.10 -4.55
CA LEU A 364 24.77 0.38 -5.37
C LEU A 364 25.19 1.59 -6.22
N LEU A 365 25.81 2.61 -5.60
CA LEU A 365 26.28 3.80 -6.29
C LEU A 365 27.32 3.44 -7.36
N ARG A 366 28.23 2.51 -7.08
CA ARG A 366 29.15 1.98 -8.10
C ARG A 366 28.40 1.33 -9.27
N LEU A 367 27.32 0.61 -9.03
CA LEU A 367 26.53 -0.04 -10.08
C LEU A 367 25.66 0.93 -10.91
N ILE A 368 25.42 2.16 -10.45
CA ILE A 368 24.43 3.04 -11.11
C ILE A 368 25.02 4.36 -11.62
N THR A 369 26.27 4.67 -11.30
CA THR A 369 26.90 5.97 -11.61
C THR A 369 27.67 5.98 -12.92
N THR A 370 27.75 7.15 -13.56
CA THR A 370 28.42 7.37 -14.85
C THR A 370 29.90 7.01 -14.83
N GLU A 371 30.57 7.19 -13.70
CA GLU A 371 32.00 6.88 -13.54
C GLU A 371 32.32 5.40 -13.82
N THR A 372 31.38 4.52 -13.50
CA THR A 372 31.53 3.07 -13.70
C THR A 372 30.77 2.59 -14.94
N ASN A 373 29.78 3.36 -15.41
CA ASN A 373 28.76 2.88 -16.35
C ASN A 373 28.54 3.81 -17.56
N GLY A 374 29.46 4.73 -17.87
CA GLY A 374 29.33 5.68 -18.98
C GLY A 374 29.15 5.04 -20.37
N ASP A 375 29.57 3.78 -20.53
CA ASP A 375 29.46 2.99 -21.78
C ASP A 375 28.57 1.74 -21.60
N LEU A 376 27.50 1.81 -20.80
CA LEU A 376 26.57 0.67 -20.73
C LEU A 376 25.96 0.37 -22.10
N ASP A 377 26.09 -0.86 -22.58
CA ASP A 377 25.42 -1.32 -23.79
C ASP A 377 23.90 -1.43 -23.59
N ARG A 378 23.46 -1.66 -22.34
CA ARG A 378 22.06 -1.96 -21.96
C ARG A 378 21.47 -0.94 -20.99
N SER A 379 20.15 -0.81 -20.97
CA SER A 379 19.43 -0.04 -19.94
C SER A 379 19.42 -0.80 -18.63
N ARG A 380 19.59 -0.10 -17.52
CA ARG A 380 19.57 -0.67 -16.17
C ARG A 380 18.46 -0.05 -15.33
N ILE A 381 17.68 -0.87 -14.65
CA ILE A 381 16.57 -0.44 -13.79
C ILE A 381 16.89 -0.85 -12.37
N VAL A 382 16.93 0.11 -11.46
CA VAL A 382 17.09 -0.11 -10.03
C VAL A 382 15.70 -0.20 -9.40
N VAL A 383 15.39 -1.30 -8.74
CA VAL A 383 14.12 -1.55 -8.08
C VAL A 383 14.25 -1.21 -6.59
N VAL A 384 13.34 -0.37 -6.11
CA VAL A 384 13.22 0.03 -4.71
C VAL A 384 11.81 -0.19 -4.19
N ARG A 385 11.62 -0.21 -2.88
CA ARG A 385 10.30 -0.48 -2.29
C ARG A 385 9.28 0.60 -2.60
N ASN A 386 9.67 1.87 -2.53
CA ASN A 386 8.76 3.00 -2.64
C ASN A 386 9.47 4.29 -3.09
N ASP A 387 8.70 5.35 -3.33
CA ASP A 387 9.24 6.63 -3.79
C ASP A 387 10.12 7.33 -2.75
N PHE A 388 9.97 7.04 -1.45
CA PHE A 388 10.88 7.58 -0.41
C PHE A 388 12.28 6.98 -0.52
N GLU A 389 12.40 5.67 -0.75
CA GLU A 389 13.69 5.02 -1.01
C GLU A 389 14.33 5.58 -2.30
N ARG A 390 13.53 5.77 -3.36
CA ARG A 390 13.97 6.41 -4.61
C ARG A 390 14.53 7.82 -4.34
N LYS A 391 13.79 8.67 -3.62
CA LYS A 391 14.22 10.02 -3.23
C LYS A 391 15.49 9.99 -2.38
N ALA A 392 15.63 9.01 -1.48
CA ALA A 392 16.80 8.88 -0.62
C ALA A 392 18.07 8.49 -1.43
N ILE A 393 17.95 7.62 -2.45
CA ILE A 393 19.05 7.32 -3.39
C ILE A 393 19.44 8.55 -4.22
N LEU A 394 18.45 9.28 -4.77
CA LEU A 394 18.73 10.51 -5.53
C LEU A 394 19.42 11.57 -4.67
N ARG A 395 19.03 11.67 -3.39
CA ARG A 395 19.69 12.53 -2.41
C ARG A 395 21.12 12.06 -2.14
N ALA A 396 21.35 10.75 -1.98
CA ALA A 396 22.68 10.18 -1.78
C ALA A 396 23.63 10.53 -2.94
N LEU A 397 23.17 10.33 -4.19
CA LEU A 397 23.89 10.73 -5.40
C LEU A 397 24.29 12.22 -5.37
N THR A 398 23.33 13.08 -5.01
CA THR A 398 23.56 14.54 -4.95
C THR A 398 24.57 14.93 -3.89
N LEU A 399 24.49 14.36 -2.68
CA LEU A 399 25.36 14.71 -1.56
C LEU A 399 26.77 14.11 -1.67
N GLU A 400 26.91 13.00 -2.38
CA GLU A 400 28.21 12.38 -2.67
C GLU A 400 28.84 12.84 -3.99
N ASP A 401 28.27 13.87 -4.64
CA ASP A 401 28.74 14.44 -5.90
C ASP A 401 28.89 13.38 -7.03
N ARG A 402 27.96 12.42 -7.08
CA ARG A 402 27.92 11.37 -8.10
C ARG A 402 26.74 11.58 -9.04
N GLN A 403 26.96 11.30 -10.32
CA GLN A 403 25.92 11.41 -11.34
C GLN A 403 25.37 10.02 -11.72
N LEU A 404 24.04 9.94 -11.82
CA LEU A 404 23.34 8.77 -12.35
C LEU A 404 23.68 8.62 -13.84
N ALA A 405 24.01 7.41 -14.28
CA ALA A 405 24.32 7.16 -15.69
C ALA A 405 23.07 7.30 -16.58
N ASP A 406 23.24 7.79 -17.81
CA ASP A 406 22.15 8.14 -18.74
C ASP A 406 21.17 7.00 -19.03
N LYS A 407 21.65 5.75 -18.98
CA LYS A 407 20.85 4.54 -19.24
C LYS A 407 20.32 3.87 -17.97
N VAL A 408 20.42 4.54 -16.82
CA VAL A 408 19.94 4.02 -15.53
C VAL A 408 18.67 4.74 -15.11
N SER A 409 17.67 3.98 -14.67
CA SER A 409 16.45 4.51 -14.04
C SER A 409 16.20 3.84 -12.69
N ILE A 410 15.52 4.54 -11.78
CA ILE A 410 15.12 4.01 -10.47
C ILE A 410 13.59 3.96 -10.44
N ARG A 411 13.03 2.76 -10.22
CA ARG A 411 11.58 2.49 -10.22
C ARG A 411 11.15 1.78 -8.93
N THR A 412 9.89 1.92 -8.57
CA THR A 412 9.32 1.16 -7.43
C THR A 412 8.96 -0.26 -7.85
N VAL A 413 8.81 -1.19 -6.90
CA VAL A 413 8.40 -2.59 -7.16
C VAL A 413 7.09 -2.66 -7.95
N ASP A 414 6.17 -1.73 -7.70
CA ASP A 414 4.84 -1.68 -8.34
C ASP A 414 4.91 -1.16 -9.79
N ASP A 415 6.00 -0.50 -10.17
CA ASP A 415 6.20 0.13 -11.49
C ASP A 415 7.15 -0.68 -12.40
N ILE A 416 7.42 -1.95 -12.06
CA ILE A 416 8.33 -2.80 -12.83
C ILE A 416 7.61 -3.44 -14.01
N GLU A 417 8.16 -3.20 -15.19
CA GLU A 417 7.77 -3.86 -16.43
C GLU A 417 8.95 -4.74 -16.91
N PRO A 418 8.67 -5.92 -17.50
CA PRO A 418 9.70 -6.78 -18.05
C PRO A 418 10.55 -6.07 -19.10
N ALA A 419 11.86 -6.06 -18.88
CA ALA A 419 12.86 -5.43 -19.72
C ALA A 419 13.81 -6.51 -20.28
N PRO A 420 13.44 -7.23 -21.35
CA PRO A 420 14.23 -8.36 -21.86
C PRO A 420 15.66 -7.98 -22.25
N ASP A 421 15.82 -6.82 -22.88
CA ASP A 421 17.13 -6.28 -23.29
C ASP A 421 17.87 -5.52 -22.17
N GLY A 422 17.25 -5.42 -20.99
CA GLY A 422 17.73 -4.64 -19.86
C GLY A 422 18.47 -5.46 -18.79
N GLU A 423 18.89 -4.75 -17.76
CA GLU A 423 19.38 -5.32 -16.51
C GLU A 423 18.58 -4.75 -15.34
N ILE A 424 18.19 -5.59 -14.39
CA ILE A 424 17.45 -5.18 -13.20
C ILE A 424 18.31 -5.38 -11.96
N ILE A 425 18.40 -4.36 -11.12
CA ILE A 425 19.05 -4.43 -9.82
C ILE A 425 18.00 -4.25 -8.74
N VAL A 426 17.72 -5.29 -7.99
CA VAL A 426 16.90 -5.22 -6.78
C VAL A 426 17.79 -4.73 -5.64
N ALA A 427 17.58 -3.48 -5.21
CA ALA A 427 18.50 -2.78 -4.34
C ALA A 427 18.47 -3.23 -2.87
N ARG A 428 17.55 -4.14 -2.52
CA ARG A 428 17.34 -4.63 -1.15
C ARG A 428 16.64 -5.99 -1.12
N PRO A 429 16.70 -6.73 0.00
CA PRO A 429 15.79 -7.82 0.25
C PRO A 429 14.32 -7.34 0.20
N LEU A 430 13.53 -7.98 -0.66
CA LEU A 430 12.09 -7.81 -0.77
C LEU A 430 11.37 -8.69 0.25
N ASP A 431 10.08 -8.44 0.43
CA ASP A 431 9.19 -9.27 1.26
C ASP A 431 9.00 -10.65 0.61
N ALA A 432 8.78 -11.72 1.38
CA ALA A 432 8.85 -13.11 0.88
C ALA A 432 7.85 -13.45 -0.23
N ASP A 433 6.71 -12.78 -0.20
CA ASP A 433 5.61 -12.88 -1.16
C ASP A 433 5.85 -12.07 -2.44
N SER A 434 6.98 -11.35 -2.53
CA SER A 434 7.29 -10.58 -3.73
C SER A 434 7.48 -11.49 -4.94
N TYR A 435 6.61 -11.29 -5.94
CA TYR A 435 6.66 -12.01 -7.21
C TYR A 435 8.01 -11.86 -7.94
N LEU A 436 8.83 -10.85 -7.61
CA LEU A 436 10.15 -10.66 -8.21
C LEU A 436 11.16 -11.76 -7.87
N TYR A 437 10.93 -12.56 -6.83
CA TYR A 437 11.72 -13.76 -6.57
C TYR A 437 11.29 -14.95 -7.43
N ASP A 438 10.04 -14.95 -7.86
CA ASP A 438 9.49 -15.98 -8.72
C ASP A 438 9.76 -15.59 -10.18
N PHE A 439 9.21 -14.50 -10.68
CA PHE A 439 9.18 -14.21 -12.11
C PHE A 439 10.38 -13.35 -12.56
N PRO A 440 11.17 -13.80 -13.55
CA PRO A 440 12.28 -13.01 -14.05
C PRO A 440 11.75 -11.76 -14.76
N THR A 441 12.29 -10.59 -14.44
CA THR A 441 11.86 -9.30 -15.01
C THR A 441 12.80 -8.76 -16.07
N ALA A 442 13.98 -9.36 -16.24
CA ALA A 442 14.94 -9.02 -17.29
C ALA A 442 15.83 -10.22 -17.60
N GLY A 443 16.53 -10.21 -18.74
CA GLY A 443 17.52 -11.26 -19.04
C GLY A 443 18.70 -11.29 -18.06
N ARG A 444 18.91 -10.20 -17.31
CA ARG A 444 19.88 -10.15 -16.20
C ARG A 444 19.28 -9.48 -14.99
N ILE A 445 19.31 -10.17 -13.86
CA ILE A 445 18.75 -9.69 -12.60
C ILE A 445 19.81 -9.82 -11.52
N ALA A 446 20.06 -8.75 -10.77
CA ALA A 446 20.98 -8.74 -9.65
C ALA A 446 20.23 -8.40 -8.36
N PHE A 447 20.37 -9.22 -7.33
CA PHE A 447 19.89 -8.93 -5.98
C PHE A 447 21.07 -8.41 -5.16
N LEU A 448 20.95 -7.19 -4.63
CA LEU A 448 21.97 -6.56 -3.80
C LEU A 448 21.51 -6.53 -2.33
N GLN A 449 22.30 -7.15 -1.45
CA GLN A 449 21.97 -7.21 -0.03
C GLN A 449 23.20 -7.34 0.87
N PHE A 450 22.98 -7.08 2.16
CA PHE A 450 23.92 -7.44 3.21
C PHE A 450 24.02 -8.96 3.39
N GLU A 451 25.18 -9.42 3.84
CA GLU A 451 25.50 -10.82 4.14
C GLU A 451 24.42 -11.59 4.94
N PRO A 452 23.84 -11.06 6.04
CA PRO A 452 22.86 -11.80 6.82
C PRO A 452 21.59 -12.21 6.04
N TRP A 453 21.21 -11.45 5.01
CA TRP A 453 20.03 -11.76 4.19
C TRP A 453 20.31 -12.75 3.06
N ALA A 454 21.58 -13.06 2.78
CA ALA A 454 21.96 -13.86 1.62
C ALA A 454 21.30 -15.25 1.60
N PRO A 455 21.27 -16.05 2.69
CA PRO A 455 20.66 -17.37 2.61
C PRO A 455 19.15 -17.34 2.35
N LEU A 456 18.44 -16.32 2.85
CA LEU A 456 17.00 -16.18 2.64
C LEU A 456 16.66 -15.81 1.20
N VAL A 457 17.39 -14.84 0.66
CA VAL A 457 17.27 -14.46 -0.75
C VAL A 457 17.63 -15.64 -1.65
N GLU A 458 18.70 -16.38 -1.32
CA GLU A 458 19.12 -17.57 -2.07
C GLU A 458 18.02 -18.65 -2.07
N ASN A 459 17.50 -19.02 -0.90
CA ASN A 459 16.41 -19.98 -0.77
C ASN A 459 15.17 -19.55 -1.58
N ARG A 460 14.77 -18.28 -1.52
CA ARG A 460 13.59 -17.81 -2.23
C ARG A 460 13.79 -17.78 -3.75
N LEU A 461 14.99 -17.43 -4.22
CA LEU A 461 15.35 -17.52 -5.63
C LEU A 461 15.40 -18.96 -6.13
N GLU A 462 15.88 -19.91 -5.32
CA GLU A 462 15.87 -21.33 -5.66
C GLU A 462 14.45 -21.88 -5.75
N GLU A 463 13.57 -21.49 -4.82
CA GLU A 463 12.15 -21.84 -4.83
C GLU A 463 11.38 -21.24 -6.00
N GLY A 464 11.74 -20.04 -6.46
CA GLY A 464 11.05 -19.34 -7.56
C GLY A 464 11.67 -19.62 -8.94
N MET A 465 12.86 -19.06 -9.18
CA MET A 465 13.57 -19.11 -10.46
C MET A 465 14.42 -20.38 -10.64
N GLY A 466 14.93 -20.96 -9.55
CA GLY A 466 15.73 -22.19 -9.60
C GLY A 466 14.93 -23.38 -10.16
N GLN A 467 13.62 -23.42 -9.90
CA GLN A 467 12.73 -24.48 -10.40
C GLN A 467 12.65 -24.56 -11.93
N ILE A 468 12.84 -23.44 -12.64
CA ILE A 468 12.84 -23.38 -14.10
C ILE A 468 14.25 -23.43 -14.71
N GLY A 469 15.26 -23.77 -13.91
CA GLY A 469 16.63 -23.97 -14.38
C GLY A 469 17.39 -22.68 -14.72
N ILE A 470 16.93 -21.53 -14.23
CA ILE A 470 17.68 -20.27 -14.34
C ILE A 470 18.94 -20.36 -13.46
N PRO A 471 20.14 -20.10 -14.01
CA PRO A 471 21.36 -20.09 -13.22
C PRO A 471 21.37 -18.92 -12.22
N ILE A 472 21.64 -19.26 -10.95
CA ILE A 472 21.84 -18.30 -9.86
C ILE A 472 23.34 -18.27 -9.54
N GLU A 473 23.99 -17.14 -9.83
CA GLU A 473 25.41 -16.91 -9.55
C GLU A 473 25.57 -16.07 -8.29
N ARG A 474 26.53 -16.40 -7.43
CA ARG A 474 26.80 -15.66 -6.19
C ARG A 474 28.10 -14.89 -6.29
N GLN A 475 28.02 -13.58 -6.04
CA GLN A 475 29.16 -12.66 -5.99
C GLN A 475 29.31 -12.12 -4.56
N GLU A 476 30.46 -12.37 -3.93
CA GLU A 476 30.77 -11.84 -2.60
C GLU A 476 31.67 -10.60 -2.71
N ILE A 477 31.29 -9.53 -2.01
CA ILE A 477 32.01 -8.24 -1.98
C ILE A 477 32.32 -7.87 -0.54
N GLY A 478 33.58 -7.52 -0.27
CA GLY A 478 34.03 -7.19 1.08
C GLY A 478 34.53 -8.40 1.86
N GLN A 479 34.57 -8.29 3.18
CA GLN A 479 35.01 -9.36 4.06
C GLN A 479 33.79 -10.00 4.73
N MET A 480 33.57 -11.28 4.49
CA MET A 480 32.45 -12.04 5.06
C MET A 480 32.68 -12.28 6.56
N GLY A 481 31.68 -11.95 7.39
CA GLY A 481 31.68 -12.15 8.83
C GLY A 481 31.47 -13.62 9.21
N GLY A 482 30.53 -14.32 8.55
CA GLY A 482 30.13 -15.68 8.91
C GLY A 482 31.25 -16.73 8.81
N ARG A 483 32.20 -16.55 7.88
CA ARG A 483 33.33 -17.49 7.71
C ARG A 483 34.35 -17.48 8.85
N LYS A 484 34.49 -16.37 9.61
CA LYS A 484 35.45 -16.32 10.73
C LYS A 484 35.05 -17.21 11.90
N LYS A 485 33.75 -17.38 12.19
CA LYS A 485 33.31 -18.21 13.32
C LYS A 485 33.59 -19.71 13.11
N GLN A 486 33.31 -20.25 11.92
CA GLN A 486 33.60 -21.67 11.60
C GLN A 486 35.09 -22.04 11.63
N GLU A 487 35.99 -21.14 11.26
CA GLU A 487 37.45 -21.38 11.33
C GLU A 487 38.07 -21.12 12.72
N THR A 488 37.43 -20.30 13.56
CA THR A 488 37.95 -19.96 14.90
C THR A 488 37.56 -21.01 15.94
N GLU A 489 36.38 -21.63 15.81
CA GLU A 489 35.93 -22.74 16.67
C GLU A 489 36.78 -24.01 16.54
N SER A 490 37.52 -24.16 15.45
CA SER A 490 38.44 -25.29 15.26
C SER A 490 39.82 -25.07 15.87
N ARG A 491 40.10 -23.93 16.54
CA ARG A 491 41.47 -23.64 17.02
C ARG A 491 41.69 -23.14 18.45
N GLU A 492 40.70 -22.66 19.20
CA GLU A 492 40.99 -22.19 20.58
C GLU A 492 39.85 -22.51 21.57
N SER A 493 40.07 -23.51 22.43
CA SER A 493 39.28 -23.70 23.65
C SER A 493 40.20 -23.91 24.85
N ALA A 494 40.61 -22.82 25.49
CA ALA A 494 41.07 -22.79 26.89
C ALA A 494 41.06 -21.35 27.45
N ALA A 495 39.91 -20.88 27.96
CA ALA A 495 39.74 -20.17 29.24
C ALA A 495 38.38 -19.44 29.32
N GLU A 496 37.51 -20.00 30.17
CA GLU A 496 36.41 -19.39 30.96
C GLU A 496 35.74 -18.08 30.50
N TYR A 497 34.66 -18.26 29.74
CA TYR A 497 33.36 -17.60 29.96
C TYR A 497 32.31 -18.70 29.68
N GLU A 498 31.37 -18.96 30.60
CA GLU A 498 30.25 -19.88 30.35
C GLU A 498 29.01 -19.08 29.93
N PRO A 499 28.67 -19.02 28.63
CA PRO A 499 27.29 -18.86 28.21
C PRO A 499 26.55 -20.18 28.42
N ARG A 500 25.25 -20.08 28.76
CA ARG A 500 24.35 -21.23 28.87
C ARG A 500 24.32 -21.99 27.55
N ALA A 501 24.32 -23.32 27.65
CA ALA A 501 23.96 -24.24 26.58
C ALA A 501 22.47 -24.12 26.29
N ASP A 502 22.11 -23.12 25.49
CA ASP A 502 20.92 -23.09 24.64
C ASP A 502 21.44 -22.55 23.29
N GLU A 503 21.01 -23.17 22.18
CA GLU A 503 21.54 -23.02 20.81
C GLU A 503 21.98 -21.58 20.45
N GLU A 504 23.20 -21.40 19.91
CA GLU A 504 23.58 -20.14 19.28
C GLU A 504 22.54 -19.86 18.19
N ALA A 505 21.68 -18.86 18.41
CA ALA A 505 20.62 -18.49 17.48
C ALA A 505 21.25 -18.17 16.14
N ASP A 506 21.00 -19.01 15.14
CA ASP A 506 21.36 -18.74 13.76
C ASP A 506 20.57 -17.50 13.32
N PRO A 507 21.21 -16.34 13.06
CA PRO A 507 20.49 -15.13 12.66
C PRO A 507 19.63 -15.36 11.42
N THR A 508 19.95 -16.38 10.62
CA THR A 508 19.21 -16.77 9.44
C THR A 508 17.82 -17.33 9.76
N GLU A 509 17.68 -18.09 10.85
CA GLU A 509 16.40 -18.65 11.29
C GLU A 509 15.44 -17.55 11.72
N THR A 510 15.96 -16.52 12.39
CA THR A 510 15.11 -15.42 12.78
C THR A 510 14.80 -14.44 11.64
N LEU A 511 15.77 -14.17 10.77
CA LEU A 511 15.52 -13.37 9.58
C LEU A 511 14.46 -14.05 8.68
N ARG A 512 14.33 -15.39 8.76
CA ARG A 512 13.30 -16.16 8.07
C ARG A 512 11.89 -15.82 8.56
N GLU A 513 11.68 -15.72 9.87
CA GLU A 513 10.37 -15.34 10.42
C GLU A 513 9.94 -13.93 10.00
N ASP A 514 10.88 -12.99 9.83
CA ASP A 514 10.61 -11.64 9.33
C ASP A 514 10.42 -11.59 7.80
N PHE A 515 11.08 -12.51 7.10
CA PHE A 515 10.90 -12.69 5.68
C PHE A 515 9.49 -13.25 5.40
N GLU A 516 9.10 -14.31 6.11
CA GLU A 516 7.82 -15.02 5.97
C GLU A 516 6.63 -14.34 6.70
N GLY A 517 6.88 -13.56 7.77
CA GLY A 517 5.87 -12.99 8.68
C GLY A 517 5.52 -11.51 8.46
N GLY A 518 6.02 -10.88 7.39
CA GLY A 518 5.79 -9.46 7.06
C GLY A 518 4.33 -9.02 6.86
N GLY A 519 3.36 -9.95 6.93
CA GLY A 519 1.93 -9.75 6.69
C GLY A 519 1.12 -8.96 7.72
N THR A 520 1.72 -8.07 8.54
CA THR A 520 0.90 -6.99 9.15
C THR A 520 0.69 -5.90 8.10
N THR A 521 -0.32 -6.12 7.27
CA THR A 521 -0.85 -5.17 6.29
C THR A 521 -1.21 -3.85 6.96
N VAL A 522 -0.25 -2.93 7.05
CA VAL A 522 -0.57 -1.55 6.71
C VAL A 522 -0.82 -1.61 5.21
N THR A 523 -2.10 -1.65 4.84
CA THR A 523 -2.48 -1.22 3.51
C THR A 523 -1.85 0.15 3.35
N SER A 524 -0.82 0.20 2.52
CA SER A 524 -0.34 1.43 1.91
C SER A 524 -1.53 2.00 1.18
N GLY A 525 -2.35 2.77 1.89
CA GLY A 525 -3.24 3.71 1.26
C GLY A 525 -2.32 4.50 0.33
N SER A 526 -2.57 4.36 -0.97
CA SER A 526 -2.01 5.23 -1.99
C SER A 526 -2.49 6.65 -1.68
N GLY A 527 -1.84 7.26 -0.70
CA GLY A 527 -1.87 8.66 -0.39
C GLY A 527 -0.86 9.30 -1.31
N GLY A 528 -1.33 9.73 -2.47
CA GLY A 528 -0.59 10.60 -3.38
C GLY A 528 -0.27 11.93 -2.70
N GLY A 529 0.69 11.91 -1.78
CA GLY A 529 1.35 13.07 -1.22
C GLY A 529 2.39 13.57 -2.21
N GLY A 530 1.93 14.35 -3.19
CA GLY A 530 2.77 15.03 -4.17
C GLY A 530 3.69 16.06 -3.52
N GLY A 531 4.88 15.62 -3.10
CA GLY A 531 6.07 16.47 -3.08
C GLY A 531 6.51 16.66 -4.53
N THR A 532 6.55 17.90 -4.97
CA THR A 532 6.73 18.39 -6.34
C THR A 532 7.88 17.73 -7.12
N SER A 533 7.53 16.68 -7.86
CA SER A 533 8.11 16.39 -9.18
C SER A 533 6.96 16.41 -10.19
N SER A 534 6.80 17.56 -10.87
CA SER A 534 5.89 17.81 -12.00
C SER A 534 4.70 16.84 -12.18
N ALA A 535 3.78 16.79 -11.21
CA ALA A 535 2.42 16.32 -11.46
C ALA A 535 1.61 17.52 -11.96
N ASN A 536 0.88 17.36 -13.06
CA ASN A 536 -0.01 18.41 -13.55
C ASN A 536 -0.98 18.81 -12.43
N PRO A 537 -1.08 20.10 -12.08
CA PRO A 537 -1.99 20.55 -11.03
C PRO A 537 -3.45 20.28 -11.39
N ASP A 538 -4.28 19.89 -10.42
CA ASP A 538 -5.71 19.59 -10.63
C ASP A 538 -6.57 20.85 -10.58
N PHE A 539 -6.18 21.82 -9.75
CA PHE A 539 -6.90 23.08 -9.55
C PHE A 539 -5.96 24.28 -9.72
N GLU A 540 -6.45 25.29 -10.41
CA GLU A 540 -5.91 26.64 -10.43
C GLU A 540 -6.85 27.55 -9.65
N VAL A 541 -6.39 28.09 -8.54
CA VAL A 541 -7.16 28.98 -7.67
C VAL A 541 -6.63 30.40 -7.84
N GLU A 542 -7.46 31.28 -8.39
CA GLU A 542 -7.15 32.70 -8.52
C GLU A 542 -7.61 33.44 -7.26
N LEU A 543 -6.74 34.25 -6.71
CA LEU A 543 -6.94 34.95 -5.45
C LEU A 543 -7.11 36.46 -5.68
N SER A 544 -7.82 37.12 -4.78
CA SER A 544 -8.15 38.56 -4.87
C SER A 544 -6.95 39.50 -4.82
N ASN A 545 -5.76 38.99 -4.53
CA ASN A 545 -4.50 39.71 -4.58
C ASN A 545 -3.80 39.59 -5.95
N GLY A 546 -4.42 38.91 -6.92
CA GLY A 546 -3.87 38.61 -8.25
C GLY A 546 -2.87 37.43 -8.26
N GLU A 547 -2.73 36.70 -7.15
CA GLU A 547 -1.91 35.50 -7.07
C GLU A 547 -2.71 34.28 -7.53
N THR A 548 -2.04 33.37 -8.24
CA THR A 548 -2.63 32.11 -8.67
C THR A 548 -1.93 30.95 -7.97
N LYS A 549 -2.70 30.10 -7.29
CA LYS A 549 -2.20 28.91 -6.62
C LYS A 549 -2.61 27.66 -7.39
N HIS A 550 -1.63 26.82 -7.69
CA HIS A 550 -1.86 25.50 -8.25
C HIS A 550 -1.92 24.48 -7.13
N LEU A 551 -3.07 23.85 -6.93
CA LEU A 551 -3.33 22.94 -5.82
C LEU A 551 -3.73 21.56 -6.35
N SER A 552 -3.25 20.51 -5.69
CA SER A 552 -3.76 19.16 -5.90
C SER A 552 -5.09 18.98 -5.18
N LYS A 553 -5.94 18.06 -5.63
CA LYS A 553 -7.26 17.79 -5.02
C LYS A 553 -7.21 17.53 -3.52
N GLN A 554 -6.11 16.94 -3.04
CA GLN A 554 -5.93 16.54 -1.63
C GLN A 554 -5.22 17.59 -0.78
N ALA A 555 -4.73 18.69 -1.36
CA ALA A 555 -4.03 19.75 -0.62
C ALA A 555 -4.98 20.38 0.43
N ARG A 556 -4.50 20.66 1.64
CA ARG A 556 -5.29 21.33 2.68
C ARG A 556 -4.84 22.77 2.84
N VAL A 557 -5.79 23.70 2.90
CA VAL A 557 -5.53 25.13 3.05
C VAL A 557 -6.26 25.72 4.26
N SER A 558 -5.65 26.73 4.87
CA SER A 558 -6.23 27.47 5.99
C SER A 558 -7.19 28.55 5.51
N VAL A 559 -8.46 28.42 5.91
CA VAL A 559 -9.57 29.33 5.59
C VAL A 559 -9.99 30.08 6.85
N LEU A 560 -10.13 31.40 6.73
CA LEU A 560 -10.71 32.26 7.76
C LEU A 560 -12.24 32.28 7.61
N LYS A 561 -12.97 31.86 8.64
CA LYS A 561 -14.43 31.91 8.72
C LYS A 561 -14.92 33.32 9.10
N ASP A 562 -16.18 33.62 8.79
CA ASP A 562 -16.82 34.91 9.10
C ASP A 562 -16.84 35.27 10.59
N ASN A 563 -16.82 34.26 11.47
CA ASN A 563 -16.75 34.44 12.92
C ASN A 563 -15.32 34.77 13.42
N GLY A 564 -14.34 34.79 12.52
CA GLY A 564 -12.93 35.02 12.81
C GLY A 564 -12.15 33.77 13.26
N ASP A 565 -12.75 32.58 13.19
CA ASP A 565 -12.05 31.32 13.42
C ASP A 565 -11.28 30.87 12.18
N ILE A 566 -10.20 30.11 12.39
CA ILE A 566 -9.42 29.50 11.32
C ILE A 566 -9.79 28.02 11.24
N ALA A 567 -10.12 27.56 10.04
CA ALA A 567 -10.46 26.17 9.74
C ALA A 567 -9.61 25.65 8.57
N ARG A 568 -9.46 24.32 8.47
CA ARG A 568 -8.72 23.67 7.39
C ARG A 568 -9.69 22.97 6.44
N LYS A 569 -9.72 23.42 5.18
CA LYS A 569 -10.49 22.78 4.10
C LYS A 569 -9.55 22.03 3.15
N GLN A 570 -10.04 20.98 2.50
CA GLN A 570 -9.33 20.44 1.33
C GLN A 570 -9.51 21.39 0.15
N ALA A 571 -8.58 21.36 -0.80
CA ALA A 571 -8.65 22.17 -2.02
C ALA A 571 -9.91 21.82 -2.83
N ALA A 572 -10.33 20.55 -2.81
CA ALA A 572 -11.59 20.09 -3.40
C ALA A 572 -12.84 20.73 -2.77
N ASP A 573 -12.75 21.18 -1.51
CA ASP A 573 -13.87 21.75 -0.74
C ASP A 573 -13.85 23.29 -0.72
N LEU A 574 -12.92 23.92 -1.45
CA LEU A 574 -12.85 25.36 -1.57
C LEU A 574 -14.01 25.89 -2.40
N VAL A 575 -14.59 26.99 -1.93
CA VAL A 575 -15.67 27.69 -2.62
C VAL A 575 -15.24 29.12 -2.87
N VAL A 576 -15.65 29.67 -4.02
CA VAL A 576 -15.48 31.09 -4.34
C VAL A 576 -16.06 31.94 -3.20
N GLY A 577 -15.25 32.88 -2.68
CA GLY A 577 -15.56 33.67 -1.48
C GLY A 577 -14.89 33.18 -0.19
N ASP A 578 -14.30 31.98 -0.16
CA ASP A 578 -13.47 31.55 0.97
C ASP A 578 -12.25 32.49 1.11
N THR A 579 -11.94 32.91 2.34
CA THR A 579 -10.76 33.76 2.61
C THR A 579 -9.59 32.90 3.05
N LEU A 580 -8.59 32.76 2.19
CA LEU A 580 -7.36 32.05 2.49
C LEU A 580 -6.39 32.92 3.29
N LEU A 581 -5.66 32.27 4.19
CA LEU A 581 -4.53 32.86 4.87
C LEU A 581 -3.24 32.34 4.24
N LEU A 582 -2.45 33.22 3.64
CA LEU A 582 -1.22 32.95 2.91
C LEU A 582 0.00 33.34 3.75
N LEU A 583 1.10 32.59 3.62
CA LEU A 583 2.41 32.88 4.21
C LEU A 583 3.47 33.04 3.11
N ASP A 584 4.50 33.87 3.34
CA ASP A 584 5.65 33.98 2.43
C ASP A 584 6.74 32.93 2.75
N ALA A 585 7.12 32.18 1.70
CA ALA A 585 8.32 31.38 1.42
C ALA A 585 8.95 30.40 2.44
N VAL A 586 8.62 30.41 3.74
CA VAL A 586 9.30 29.56 4.75
C VAL A 586 8.37 28.54 5.44
N ALA A 587 7.05 28.73 5.36
CA ALA A 587 6.07 27.79 5.90
C ALA A 587 4.86 27.65 4.98
N ASP A 588 4.42 26.41 4.74
CA ASP A 588 3.29 26.11 3.84
C ASP A 588 1.92 26.40 4.49
N ASP A 589 1.83 26.51 5.83
CA ASP A 589 0.61 26.85 6.57
C ASP A 589 0.85 27.56 7.92
N ILE A 590 -0.09 28.42 8.32
CA ILE A 590 -0.16 29.13 9.62
C ILE A 590 -0.18 28.17 10.81
N TYR A 591 -0.70 26.96 10.61
CA TYR A 591 -0.63 25.93 11.64
C TYR A 591 0.81 25.54 11.97
N ASP A 592 1.69 25.42 10.98
CA ASP A 592 3.09 25.03 11.19
C ASP A 592 3.89 26.10 11.91
N LEU A 593 3.46 27.35 11.77
CA LEU A 593 4.03 28.53 12.42
C LEU A 593 3.71 28.60 13.93
N PHE A 594 2.48 28.27 14.35
CA PHE A 594 2.02 28.49 15.72
C PHE A 594 2.12 27.27 16.65
N VAL A 595 2.52 26.09 16.16
CA VAL A 595 2.85 24.95 17.02
C VAL A 595 4.32 25.05 17.47
N GLU A 596 4.52 25.85 18.52
CA GLU A 596 5.80 26.38 19.01
C GLU A 596 6.78 25.36 19.63
N SER A 597 6.46 24.07 19.76
CA SER A 597 7.44 23.08 20.25
C SER A 597 7.20 21.66 19.73
N ALA A 598 8.27 20.89 19.54
CA ALA A 598 8.22 19.47 19.18
C ALA A 598 7.34 18.66 20.15
N HIS A 599 7.39 18.95 21.44
CA HIS A 599 6.53 18.31 22.43
C HIS A 599 5.04 18.68 22.31
N GLN A 600 4.72 19.90 21.89
CA GLN A 600 3.33 20.30 21.62
C GLN A 600 2.83 19.69 20.31
N LYS A 601 3.70 19.57 19.29
CA LYS A 601 3.46 18.78 18.06
C LYS A 601 3.18 17.32 18.40
N ASP A 602 4.03 16.67 19.20
CA ASP A 602 3.86 15.26 19.60
C ASP A 602 2.60 15.01 20.43
N ARG A 603 2.25 15.95 21.32
CA ARG A 603 1.06 15.86 22.17
C ARG A 603 -0.22 16.06 21.37
N LEU A 604 -0.21 16.98 20.40
CA LEU A 604 -1.32 17.19 19.49
C LEU A 604 -1.46 15.99 18.55
N ARG A 605 -0.37 15.49 17.97
CA ARG A 605 -0.31 14.27 17.14
C ARG A 605 -0.86 13.03 17.85
N LYS A 606 -0.53 12.83 19.13
CA LYS A 606 -1.10 11.72 19.93
C LYS A 606 -2.59 11.90 20.18
N ALA A 607 -3.05 13.13 20.42
CA ALA A 607 -4.48 13.40 20.58
C ALA A 607 -5.23 13.20 19.25
N GLU A 608 -4.65 13.66 18.14
CA GLU A 608 -5.20 13.50 16.79
C GLU A 608 -5.27 12.02 16.40
N SER A 609 -4.22 11.22 16.63
CA SER A 609 -4.27 9.77 16.39
C SER A 609 -5.37 9.05 17.17
N ILE A 610 -5.63 9.45 18.42
CA ILE A 610 -6.73 8.88 19.23
C ILE A 610 -8.09 9.30 18.67
N VAL A 611 -8.25 10.57 18.27
CA VAL A 611 -9.50 11.09 17.70
C VAL A 611 -9.75 10.55 16.30
N ASP A 612 -8.70 10.35 15.50
CA ASP A 612 -8.78 9.76 14.18
C ASP A 612 -9.12 8.29 14.28
N ARG A 613 -8.60 7.55 15.26
CA ARG A 613 -9.09 6.18 15.52
C ARG A 613 -10.58 6.19 15.82
N TRP A 614 -11.06 7.07 16.70
CA TRP A 614 -12.49 7.20 16.98
C TRP A 614 -13.30 7.61 15.74
N ARG A 615 -12.76 8.52 14.92
CA ARG A 615 -13.41 8.97 13.68
C ARG A 615 -13.40 7.88 12.62
N THR A 616 -12.36 7.05 12.58
CA THR A 616 -12.31 5.83 11.77
C THR A 616 -13.42 4.90 12.20
N ILE A 617 -13.60 4.63 13.50
CA ILE A 617 -14.73 3.82 14.01
C ILE A 617 -16.08 4.43 13.61
N LEU A 618 -16.24 5.74 13.77
CA LEU A 618 -17.45 6.44 13.35
C LEU A 618 -17.68 6.33 11.83
N ASN A 619 -16.65 6.53 11.02
CA ASN A 619 -16.73 6.56 9.57
C ASN A 619 -16.86 5.16 8.99
N GLU A 620 -16.24 4.15 9.60
CA GLU A 620 -16.40 2.74 9.27
C GLU A 620 -17.78 2.26 9.67
N GLY A 621 -18.31 2.70 10.82
CA GLY A 621 -19.70 2.45 11.22
C GLY A 621 -20.71 3.11 10.27
N LEU A 622 -20.50 4.38 9.92
CA LEU A 622 -21.38 5.15 9.04
C LEU A 622 -21.26 4.79 7.55
N SER A 623 -20.08 4.31 7.15
CA SER A 623 -19.91 3.71 5.83
C SER A 623 -20.41 2.27 5.84
N GLY A 624 -20.37 1.57 6.96
CA GLY A 624 -20.76 0.16 7.09
C GLY A 624 -22.24 -0.04 7.41
N GLU A 625 -22.51 -0.44 8.66
CA GLU A 625 -23.81 -0.97 9.10
C GLU A 625 -24.84 0.09 9.52
N TRP A 626 -24.42 1.35 9.71
CA TRP A 626 -25.25 2.38 10.32
C TRP A 626 -25.44 3.57 9.38
N SER A 627 -26.68 3.96 9.08
CA SER A 627 -26.93 5.30 8.55
C SER A 627 -26.80 6.35 9.67
N GLY A 628 -26.59 7.61 9.29
CA GLY A 628 -26.55 8.70 10.26
C GLY A 628 -27.83 8.86 11.09
N GLU A 629 -28.99 8.46 10.54
CA GLU A 629 -30.28 8.45 11.26
C GLU A 629 -30.37 7.27 12.25
N GLU A 630 -29.92 6.09 11.84
CA GLU A 630 -29.93 4.88 12.69
C GLU A 630 -28.93 4.99 13.85
N LEU A 631 -27.74 5.53 13.59
CA LEU A 631 -26.77 5.80 14.65
C LEU A 631 -27.32 6.81 15.65
N LEU A 632 -28.00 7.85 15.17
CA LEU A 632 -28.64 8.84 16.04
C LEU A 632 -29.73 8.18 16.91
N ALA A 633 -30.58 7.35 16.33
CA ALA A 633 -31.62 6.63 17.06
C ALA A 633 -31.02 5.68 18.13
N ALA A 634 -29.95 4.97 17.79
CA ALA A 634 -29.28 4.06 18.71
C ALA A 634 -28.59 4.79 19.87
N ILE A 635 -27.88 5.90 19.62
CA ILE A 635 -27.27 6.66 20.73
C ILE A 635 -28.34 7.37 21.60
N GLN A 636 -29.50 7.73 21.04
CA GLN A 636 -30.65 8.24 21.80
C GLN A 636 -31.27 7.18 22.70
N GLU A 637 -31.37 5.93 22.23
CA GLU A 637 -31.79 4.80 23.06
C GLU A 637 -30.83 4.57 24.24
N HIS A 638 -29.55 4.90 24.04
CA HIS A 638 -28.51 4.94 25.08
C HIS A 638 -28.45 6.27 25.87
N GLY A 639 -29.48 7.11 25.73
CA GLY A 639 -29.69 8.31 26.54
C GLY A 639 -28.92 9.55 26.08
N SER A 640 -28.62 9.70 24.79
CA SER A 640 -28.10 10.94 24.19
C SER A 640 -29.20 12.00 24.05
N ASP A 641 -28.87 13.27 24.36
CA ASP A 641 -29.76 14.42 24.17
C ASP A 641 -29.64 15.05 22.76
N ILE A 642 -28.82 14.46 21.88
CA ILE A 642 -28.65 14.95 20.51
C ILE A 642 -29.95 14.71 19.73
N SER A 643 -30.46 15.77 19.11
CA SER A 643 -31.75 15.75 18.40
C SER A 643 -31.63 15.96 16.90
N ASP A 644 -30.43 16.32 16.41
CA ASP A 644 -30.20 16.67 15.01
C ASP A 644 -29.13 15.76 14.37
N GLN A 645 -29.51 15.06 13.31
CA GLN A 645 -28.65 14.19 12.50
C GLN A 645 -27.48 14.94 11.86
N SER A 646 -27.63 16.25 11.61
CA SER A 646 -26.54 17.08 11.10
C SER A 646 -25.31 17.02 12.03
N THR A 647 -25.52 16.82 13.34
CA THR A 647 -24.45 16.67 14.33
C THR A 647 -23.55 15.47 14.05
N ILE A 648 -24.15 14.33 13.68
CA ILE A 648 -23.44 13.10 13.32
C ILE A 648 -22.70 13.29 12.00
N SER A 649 -23.35 13.93 11.03
CA SER A 649 -22.78 14.26 9.72
C SER A 649 -21.56 15.18 9.84
N ASN A 650 -21.59 16.14 10.77
CA ASN A 650 -20.49 17.06 11.02
C ASN A 650 -19.29 16.36 11.67
N TRP A 651 -19.50 15.30 12.46
CA TRP A 651 -18.40 14.50 12.99
C TRP A 651 -17.78 13.60 11.91
N HIS A 652 -18.63 13.03 11.05
CA HIS A 652 -18.24 12.17 9.94
C HIS A 652 -17.37 12.90 8.90
N THR A 653 -17.85 14.04 8.43
CA THR A 653 -17.17 14.92 7.47
C THR A 653 -15.97 15.66 8.07
N GLY A 654 -15.81 15.60 9.39
CA GLY A 654 -14.72 16.27 10.10
C GLY A 654 -14.93 17.78 10.27
N GLU A 655 -16.09 18.33 9.91
CA GLU A 655 -16.47 19.72 10.22
C GLU A 655 -16.42 20.01 11.73
N ALA A 656 -16.68 18.98 12.54
CA ALA A 656 -16.49 18.98 13.97
C ALA A 656 -15.52 17.85 14.40
N ILE A 657 -14.71 18.15 15.42
CA ILE A 657 -13.71 17.22 15.99
C ILE A 657 -14.36 15.96 16.60
N GLY A 658 -15.63 16.05 17.01
CA GLY A 658 -16.39 14.98 17.66
C GLY A 658 -17.38 15.55 18.69
N PRO A 659 -17.99 14.71 19.53
CA PRO A 659 -18.94 15.12 20.57
C PRO A 659 -18.33 16.02 21.64
N GLN A 660 -19.10 16.99 22.14
CA GLN A 660 -18.68 17.81 23.28
C GLN A 660 -18.95 17.11 24.62
N ASP A 661 -20.02 16.32 24.70
CA ASP A 661 -20.32 15.46 25.85
C ASP A 661 -19.48 14.18 25.76
N PRO A 662 -18.61 13.89 26.75
CA PRO A 662 -17.87 12.62 26.83
C PRO A 662 -18.78 11.39 26.83
N ALA A 663 -20.01 11.50 27.34
CA ALA A 663 -20.95 10.37 27.33
C ALA A 663 -21.43 10.04 25.91
N ASP A 664 -21.47 10.99 24.98
CA ASP A 664 -21.78 10.70 23.57
C ASP A 664 -20.63 10.00 22.85
N VAL A 665 -19.37 10.28 23.22
CA VAL A 665 -18.21 9.49 22.74
C VAL A 665 -18.37 8.03 23.16
N ARG A 666 -18.75 7.81 24.43
CA ARG A 666 -19.01 6.47 24.98
C ARG A 666 -20.18 5.78 24.29
N ARG A 667 -21.30 6.47 24.06
CA ARG A 667 -22.49 5.92 23.38
C ARG A 667 -22.17 5.52 21.94
N VAL A 668 -21.42 6.34 21.20
CA VAL A 668 -20.98 6.01 19.84
C VAL A 668 -20.10 4.76 19.83
N LEU A 669 -19.13 4.66 20.75
CA LEU A 669 -18.30 3.45 20.86
C LEU A 669 -19.11 2.23 21.30
N ALA A 670 -20.02 2.38 22.25
CA ALA A 670 -20.89 1.28 22.69
C ALA A 670 -21.82 0.76 21.59
N VAL A 671 -22.16 1.61 20.61
CA VAL A 671 -23.01 1.23 19.46
C VAL A 671 -22.18 0.65 18.32
N LEU A 672 -21.03 1.24 17.99
CA LEU A 672 -20.25 0.89 16.79
C LEU A 672 -19.13 -0.12 17.05
N GLU A 673 -18.47 -0.06 18.22
CA GLU A 673 -17.37 -0.96 18.58
C GLU A 673 -17.27 -1.11 20.11
N PRO A 674 -18.12 -1.97 20.73
CA PRO A 674 -18.24 -2.06 22.19
C PRO A 674 -16.92 -2.42 22.90
N GLU A 675 -16.04 -3.17 22.25
CA GLU A 675 -14.71 -3.54 22.77
C GLU A 675 -13.82 -2.30 23.02
N MET A 676 -14.08 -1.21 22.30
CA MET A 676 -13.39 0.06 22.41
C MET A 676 -14.07 1.05 23.37
N GLU A 677 -15.25 0.74 23.92
CA GLU A 677 -15.94 1.55 24.93
C GLU A 677 -15.03 1.99 26.10
N PRO A 678 -14.14 1.13 26.68
CA PRO A 678 -13.24 1.53 27.76
C PRO A 678 -12.29 2.68 27.42
N THR A 679 -12.08 2.99 26.14
CA THR A 679 -11.19 4.07 25.66
C THR A 679 -11.87 5.45 25.59
N TYR A 680 -13.17 5.55 25.92
CA TYR A 680 -13.94 6.78 25.72
C TYR A 680 -13.38 7.99 26.48
N GLU A 681 -12.84 7.81 27.70
CA GLU A 681 -12.28 8.91 28.50
C GLU A 681 -11.02 9.50 27.85
N ALA A 682 -10.13 8.62 27.35
CA ALA A 682 -8.94 9.03 26.63
C ALA A 682 -9.29 9.77 25.34
N THR A 683 -10.32 9.29 24.64
CA THR A 683 -10.83 9.90 23.40
C THR A 683 -11.46 11.27 23.65
N ALA A 684 -12.32 11.39 24.66
CA ALA A 684 -12.95 12.67 25.01
C ALA A 684 -11.92 13.71 25.47
N GLU A 685 -10.90 13.31 26.25
CA GLU A 685 -9.81 14.20 26.66
C GLU A 685 -8.93 14.61 25.47
N ALA A 686 -8.66 13.69 24.53
CA ALA A 686 -7.98 14.01 23.28
C ALA A 686 -8.74 15.05 22.44
N MET A 687 -10.05 14.87 22.24
CA MET A 687 -10.90 15.84 21.54
C MET A 687 -10.91 17.22 22.22
N LYS A 688 -11.03 17.25 23.55
CA LYS A 688 -10.99 18.49 24.34
C LYS A 688 -9.64 19.19 24.22
N ARG A 689 -8.56 18.43 24.18
CA ARG A 689 -7.19 18.94 24.00
C ARG A 689 -7.01 19.56 22.64
N ILE A 690 -7.38 18.88 21.55
CA ILE A 690 -7.33 19.42 20.18
C ILE A 690 -8.13 20.73 20.11
N ARG A 691 -9.37 20.77 20.64
CA ARG A 691 -10.19 22.00 20.67
C ARG A 691 -9.52 23.13 21.44
N THR A 692 -8.86 22.83 22.55
CA THR A 692 -8.18 23.84 23.38
C THR A 692 -6.97 24.42 22.64
N GLU A 693 -6.17 23.57 22.00
CA GLU A 693 -5.04 23.99 21.19
C GLU A 693 -5.48 24.77 19.94
N HIS A 694 -6.52 24.32 19.23
CA HIS A 694 -7.09 25.04 18.08
C HIS A 694 -7.58 26.44 18.49
N ARG A 695 -8.24 26.57 19.65
CA ARG A 695 -8.63 27.88 20.20
C ARG A 695 -7.43 28.73 20.64
N ASN A 696 -6.33 28.12 21.07
CA ASN A 696 -5.12 28.85 21.43
C ASN A 696 -4.42 29.37 20.16
N ILE A 697 -4.27 28.53 19.13
CA ILE A 697 -3.73 28.87 17.82
C ILE A 697 -4.59 29.95 17.17
N GLY A 698 -5.91 29.77 17.11
CA GLY A 698 -6.84 30.76 16.57
C GLY A 698 -6.77 32.10 17.31
N ARG A 699 -6.64 32.11 18.65
CA ARG A 699 -6.43 33.34 19.42
C ARG A 699 -5.08 34.01 19.14
N ARG A 700 -4.01 33.23 18.95
CA ARG A 700 -2.67 33.75 18.62
C ARG A 700 -2.64 34.34 17.21
N ALA A 701 -3.14 33.60 16.23
CA ALA A 701 -3.27 34.05 14.84
C ALA A 701 -4.17 35.28 14.73
N ARG A 702 -5.31 35.32 15.44
CA ARG A 702 -6.18 36.50 15.49
C ARG A 702 -5.48 37.71 16.08
N ARG A 703 -4.73 37.57 17.18
CA ARG A 703 -3.94 38.66 17.75
C ARG A 703 -2.86 39.18 16.80
N ALA A 704 -2.19 38.28 16.06
CA ALA A 704 -1.21 38.65 15.04
C ALA A 704 -1.84 39.36 13.84
N ILE A 705 -3.06 38.97 13.45
CA ILE A 705 -3.83 39.63 12.39
C ILE A 705 -4.36 40.99 12.86
N GLU A 706 -4.84 41.09 14.10
CA GLU A 706 -5.37 42.33 14.69
C GLU A 706 -4.24 43.35 14.94
N SER A 707 -3.03 42.91 15.32
CA SER A 707 -1.86 43.77 15.47
C SER A 707 -1.38 44.36 14.14
N GLN A 708 -1.53 43.65 13.03
CA GLN A 708 -1.29 44.19 11.69
C GLN A 708 -2.37 45.20 11.23
N MET A 709 -3.64 44.97 11.58
CA MET A 709 -4.73 45.86 11.14
C MET A 709 -4.85 47.15 11.95
N SER A 710 -4.40 47.15 13.21
CA SER A 710 -4.46 48.31 14.10
C SER A 710 -3.08 48.94 14.23
N GLY A 711 -2.68 49.75 13.26
CA GLY A 711 -1.39 50.46 13.20
C GLY A 711 -1.14 51.52 14.30
N SER A 712 -1.55 51.25 15.53
CA SER A 712 -1.28 52.05 16.72
C SER A 712 -1.35 51.14 17.95
N ILE A 713 -0.20 50.65 18.38
CA ILE A 713 -0.03 49.85 19.59
C ILE A 713 -0.36 50.73 20.81
N SER A 714 -1.36 50.32 21.59
CA SER A 714 -1.47 50.72 23.00
C SER A 714 -0.36 49.99 23.77
N SER A 715 0.48 50.75 24.47
CA SER A 715 1.67 50.27 25.19
C SER A 715 1.40 49.28 26.33
N ASP A 716 0.13 49.02 26.66
CA ASP A 716 -0.25 48.13 27.77
C ASP A 716 -0.32 46.64 27.35
N LEU A 717 -0.09 46.32 26.07
CA LEU A 717 -0.18 44.95 25.53
C LEU A 717 1.18 44.30 25.22
N GLN A 718 2.30 44.97 25.49
CA GLN A 718 3.66 44.53 25.12
C GLN A 718 4.29 43.47 26.04
N THR A 719 3.66 43.10 27.15
CA THR A 719 4.31 42.27 28.19
C THR A 719 4.10 40.74 28.07
N ASP A 720 3.28 40.25 27.13
CA ASP A 720 2.91 38.83 27.06
C ASP A 720 3.17 38.14 25.69
N LEU A 721 3.90 38.79 24.78
CA LEU A 721 4.30 38.19 23.50
C LEU A 721 5.78 37.77 23.55
N PRO A 722 6.11 36.50 23.24
CA PRO A 722 7.50 36.09 23.01
C PRO A 722 8.10 36.87 21.84
N ASP A 723 9.39 37.24 21.94
CA ASP A 723 10.13 38.03 20.95
C ASP A 723 10.07 37.44 19.52
N ASP A 724 9.80 36.14 19.39
CA ASP A 724 9.74 35.42 18.11
C ASP A 724 8.44 35.69 17.31
N VAL A 725 7.34 36.10 17.97
CA VAL A 725 6.03 36.32 17.29
C VAL A 725 6.02 37.63 16.50
N ASP A 726 6.79 38.64 16.92
CA ASP A 726 6.91 39.90 16.19
C ASP A 726 7.59 39.70 14.83
N GLN A 727 8.48 38.71 14.71
CA GLN A 727 9.24 38.44 13.49
C GLN A 727 8.40 37.78 12.38
N PHE A 728 7.42 36.94 12.74
CA PHE A 728 6.55 36.23 11.78
C PHE A 728 5.19 36.91 11.56
N SER A 729 4.82 37.86 12.42
CA SER A 729 3.58 38.63 12.25
C SER A 729 3.55 39.41 10.94
N GLN A 730 4.71 39.69 10.31
CA GLN A 730 4.84 40.47 9.07
C GLN A 730 4.47 39.69 7.79
N ASP A 731 4.37 38.36 7.86
CA ASP A 731 4.32 37.50 6.66
C ASP A 731 2.94 36.85 6.39
N ILE A 732 1.93 37.11 7.23
CA ILE A 732 0.56 36.58 7.04
C ILE A 732 -0.25 37.53 6.14
N ARG A 733 -0.68 37.06 4.96
CA ARG A 733 -1.55 37.78 4.02
C ARG A 733 -2.93 37.13 3.92
N LYS A 734 -3.96 37.94 3.68
CA LYS A 734 -5.31 37.44 3.37
C LYS A 734 -5.57 37.57 1.88
N ALA A 735 -6.10 36.53 1.26
CA ALA A 735 -6.60 36.61 -0.10
C ALA A 735 -7.87 35.78 -0.24
N THR A 736 -8.88 36.35 -0.92
CA THR A 736 -10.16 35.68 -1.13
C THR A 736 -10.11 34.90 -2.43
N VAL A 737 -10.67 33.70 -2.45
CA VAL A 737 -10.80 32.90 -3.67
C VAL A 737 -11.79 33.57 -4.62
N GLU A 738 -11.32 34.00 -5.79
CA GLU A 738 -12.12 34.66 -6.82
C GLU A 738 -12.59 33.68 -7.90
N SER A 739 -11.72 32.76 -8.31
CA SER A 739 -12.04 31.73 -9.29
C SER A 739 -11.32 30.42 -8.98
N ILE A 740 -11.93 29.30 -9.37
CA ILE A 740 -11.36 27.95 -9.25
C ILE A 740 -11.54 27.27 -10.61
N THR A 741 -10.43 26.92 -11.26
CA THR A 741 -10.41 26.26 -12.56
C THR A 741 -9.85 24.84 -12.39
N ILE A 742 -10.55 23.83 -12.93
CA ILE A 742 -10.09 22.44 -12.93
C ILE A 742 -9.23 22.23 -14.18
N LEU A 743 -8.02 21.70 -14.02
CA LEU A 743 -6.98 21.72 -15.04
C LEU A 743 -6.82 20.44 -15.88
N ASN A 744 -7.69 19.42 -15.73
CA ASN A 744 -7.71 18.23 -16.59
C ASN A 744 -9.15 17.81 -16.98
N ASP A 745 -9.50 17.97 -18.26
CA ASP A 745 -10.64 17.34 -18.95
C ASP A 745 -10.35 17.30 -20.47
N GLU A 746 -9.19 16.75 -20.86
CA GLU A 746 -8.87 16.25 -22.22
C GLU A 746 -8.30 14.83 -22.17
#